data_AF-A0AA92LV62-F1
#
_entry.id   AF-A0AA92LV62-F1
#
_cell.length_a   1.000
_cell.length_b   1.000
_cell.length_c   1.000
_cell.angle_alpha   90.00
_cell.angle_beta   90.00
_cell.angle_gamma   90.00
#
_symmetry.space_group_name_H-M   'P 1'
#
loop_
_entity.id
_entity.type
_entity.pdbx_description
1 polymer ?
#
loop_
_entity_poly.entity_id
_entity_poly.type
_entity_poly.pdbx_seq_one_letter_code
_entity_poly.pdbx_strand_id
1 'polypeptide(L)'
;MTNMKTTGSTTGATDTAASSAPLPTFQQNLIEAFTPVLGEAETQQLASLISSLPTISGQTESQSIALYVDTLENLKAKNNAFAGISLTDTASVWIKSLQSANSDGELTAAEFNVQTNQALSSQFQAWLSKLLTENVDSSLSTEFVSQFNLGTQSNQAEQIANLSETELANATKEISLFVAELANQMGSREVRDASISFLRNAFSSLGSVNLAQLKSSDFLLTKESFALQVSAQLKSSFQGIGITLSTDDASALANRITWTPGISKQQLKEALDEMAAQVKGQYSAAYGEASGTNNLKAALNTVIGGTEPLTLSSLFANFAVSLTNIEIDDFYQDSAIADVQKTQITAAQVNLIKENTERDIRLQFEKIVKGESTGASFTERYETLRKNLGALKERLLNITDKEKADHEVRAEHSLTARDLLAVVESSIGDRFDEQVLLALNERRVNRLEKRNQQKEELQSFTARLKIFGEVQSLVHSKQSGGGTYGESYNPKDYTFDYSSFNYSSREEFYKSPELKHLAEVFRSDKGWGYPGPGKTLRLNNSYIDFDAIRRDNVDTDSVYKSADTYGVEFVFTKENIEKYIKPEYQALDGGVNPAPEDVRVTHLMFLKYEGVDVKDQSYQDGEKVKKLSNFSSSVSDKSKLLNDEVQIKTTELNDTSSQYNSTVEAMNKFVQKYHSILQEILRAI
;
A
#
# COMPACT_ATOMS: atom_id res chain seq x y z
N MET A 1 6.38 -103.51 -17.39
CA MET A 1 6.22 -102.13 -17.88
C MET A 1 4.91 -101.60 -17.31
N THR A 2 4.80 -100.53 -16.52
CA THR A 2 5.77 -99.59 -15.93
C THR A 2 5.00 -98.77 -14.86
N ASN A 3 5.59 -98.60 -13.68
CA ASN A 3 5.49 -97.52 -12.66
C ASN A 3 4.18 -96.74 -12.41
N MET A 4 3.87 -96.22 -11.22
CA MET A 4 4.08 -96.56 -9.79
C MET A 4 3.13 -95.57 -9.07
N LYS A 5 2.39 -96.02 -8.05
CA LYS A 5 1.39 -95.23 -7.29
C LYS A 5 1.57 -95.54 -5.81
N THR A 6 1.67 -94.54 -4.93
CA THR A 6 1.60 -94.67 -3.45
C THR A 6 1.16 -93.31 -2.86
N THR A 7 -0.05 -93.15 -2.31
CA THR A 7 -0.54 -93.37 -0.92
C THR A 7 0.08 -92.44 0.13
N GLY A 8 -0.77 -91.63 0.78
CA GLY A 8 -0.39 -90.50 1.64
C GLY A 8 -0.40 -90.75 3.16
N SER A 9 -0.34 -89.65 3.92
CA SER A 9 -0.78 -89.54 5.32
C SER A 9 -0.96 -88.07 5.74
N THR A 10 -2.05 -87.81 6.45
CA THR A 10 -2.38 -86.69 7.36
C THR A 10 -1.46 -86.73 8.61
N THR A 11 -1.31 -85.77 9.53
CA THR A 11 -2.19 -84.75 10.16
C THR A 11 -1.34 -83.91 11.15
N GLY A 12 -1.76 -82.68 11.46
CA GLY A 12 -1.77 -82.16 12.85
C GLY A 12 -0.58 -81.32 13.37
N ALA A 13 -0.81 -80.01 13.48
CA ALA A 13 -0.01 -79.08 14.29
C ALA A 13 -0.13 -79.41 15.78
N THR A 14 0.97 -79.36 16.52
CA THR A 14 0.99 -79.36 17.99
C THR A 14 2.01 -78.36 18.52
N ASP A 15 1.56 -77.74 19.61
CA ASP A 15 2.15 -76.68 20.42
C ASP A 15 3.66 -76.79 20.66
N THR A 16 4.36 -75.69 20.39
CA THR A 16 5.66 -75.42 21.02
C THR A 16 5.40 -74.58 22.27
N ALA A 17 5.17 -75.28 23.37
CA ALA A 17 5.12 -74.72 24.71
C ALA A 17 6.45 -74.01 25.02
N ALA A 18 6.37 -72.71 25.25
CA ALA A 18 7.41 -71.95 25.93
C ALA A 18 7.52 -72.46 27.37
N SER A 19 8.75 -72.64 27.82
CA SER A 19 9.10 -72.90 29.22
C SER A 19 8.48 -71.85 30.15
N SER A 20 7.58 -72.27 31.03
CA SER A 20 7.19 -71.51 32.22
C SER A 20 7.37 -72.39 33.46
N ALA A 21 8.28 -71.99 34.34
CA ALA A 21 8.24 -72.43 35.74
C ALA A 21 6.86 -72.06 36.33
N PRO A 22 6.31 -72.82 37.30
CA PRO A 22 5.09 -72.40 37.96
C PRO A 22 5.30 -71.03 38.60
N LEU A 23 4.44 -70.05 38.27
CA LEU A 23 4.42 -68.76 38.95
C LEU A 23 4.29 -69.00 40.47
N PRO A 24 5.02 -68.27 41.33
CA PRO A 24 4.85 -68.41 42.77
C PRO A 24 3.42 -68.01 43.18
N THR A 25 2.92 -68.60 44.28
CA THR A 25 1.53 -68.44 44.76
C THR A 25 1.10 -66.99 44.94
N PHE A 26 2.02 -66.11 45.36
CA PHE A 26 1.75 -64.68 45.51
C PHE A 26 1.35 -64.00 44.20
N GLN A 27 2.12 -64.19 43.12
CA GLN A 27 1.90 -63.54 41.83
C GLN A 27 0.57 -63.97 41.20
N GLN A 28 0.23 -65.26 41.33
CA GLN A 28 -1.03 -65.79 40.80
C GLN A 28 -2.23 -65.22 41.57
N ASN A 29 -2.15 -65.17 42.90
CA ASN A 29 -3.18 -64.55 43.73
C ASN A 29 -3.32 -63.04 43.47
N LEU A 30 -2.22 -62.33 43.17
CA LEU A 30 -2.25 -60.91 42.83
C LEU A 30 -2.96 -60.65 41.48
N ILE A 31 -2.71 -61.48 40.46
CA ILE A 31 -3.41 -61.40 39.16
C ILE A 31 -4.91 -61.64 39.34
N GLU A 32 -5.29 -62.67 40.10
CA GLU A 32 -6.70 -62.94 40.42
C GLU A 32 -7.34 -61.77 41.16
N ALA A 33 -6.62 -61.15 42.10
CA ALA A 33 -7.11 -60.01 42.88
C ALA A 33 -7.25 -58.70 42.08
N PHE A 34 -6.50 -58.53 40.97
CA PHE A 34 -6.61 -57.36 40.09
C PHE A 34 -7.80 -57.45 39.12
N THR A 35 -8.23 -58.68 38.81
CA THR A 35 -9.29 -58.95 37.81
C THR A 35 -10.61 -58.22 38.11
N PRO A 36 -11.13 -58.18 39.36
CA PRO A 36 -12.35 -57.44 39.69
C PRO A 36 -12.24 -55.92 39.48
N VAL A 37 -11.03 -55.35 39.56
CA VAL A 37 -10.82 -53.90 39.45
C VAL A 37 -10.61 -53.49 37.99
N LEU A 38 -9.81 -54.24 37.23
CA LEU A 38 -9.44 -53.92 35.85
C LEU A 38 -10.36 -54.53 34.79
N GLY A 39 -10.94 -55.70 35.04
CA GLY A 39 -11.58 -56.55 34.03
C GLY A 39 -10.64 -57.65 33.51
N GLU A 40 -11.20 -58.75 32.99
CA GLU A 40 -10.42 -59.92 32.53
C GLU A 40 -9.46 -59.57 31.39
N ALA A 41 -9.91 -58.79 30.39
CA ALA A 41 -9.11 -58.49 29.21
C ALA A 41 -7.90 -57.60 29.56
N GLU A 42 -8.12 -56.55 30.35
CA GLU A 42 -7.10 -55.60 30.80
C GLU A 42 -6.10 -56.27 31.75
N THR A 43 -6.59 -57.16 32.63
CA THR A 43 -5.72 -57.94 33.53
C THR A 43 -4.82 -58.88 32.74
N GLN A 44 -5.34 -59.53 31.69
CA GLN A 44 -4.56 -60.38 30.80
C GLN A 44 -3.45 -59.58 30.08
N GLN A 45 -3.75 -58.35 29.64
CA GLN A 45 -2.76 -57.47 29.01
C GLN A 45 -1.63 -57.07 29.96
N LEU A 46 -1.94 -56.89 31.25
CA LEU A 46 -0.97 -56.47 32.26
C LEU A 46 -0.33 -57.64 33.02
N ALA A 47 -0.76 -58.89 32.79
CA ALA A 47 -0.33 -60.06 33.57
C ALA A 47 1.19 -60.25 33.62
N SER A 48 1.91 -59.98 32.52
CA SER A 48 3.38 -60.04 32.48
C SER A 48 4.05 -58.98 33.34
N LEU A 49 3.40 -57.82 33.51
CA LEU A 49 3.88 -56.74 34.38
C LEU A 49 3.52 -57.02 35.85
N ILE A 50 2.30 -57.50 36.10
CA ILE A 50 1.83 -57.84 37.46
C ILE A 50 2.68 -58.97 38.05
N SER A 51 3.04 -59.97 37.24
CA SER A 51 3.82 -61.13 37.70
C SER A 51 5.24 -60.82 38.14
N SER A 52 5.77 -59.63 37.87
CA SER A 52 7.10 -59.21 38.35
C SER A 52 7.05 -58.27 39.55
N LEU A 53 5.88 -58.06 40.16
CA LEU A 53 5.76 -57.25 41.38
C LEU A 53 6.18 -58.05 42.63
N PRO A 54 6.97 -57.45 43.54
CA PRO A 54 7.36 -58.09 44.80
C PRO A 54 6.29 -57.92 45.89
N THR A 55 6.42 -58.67 46.98
CA THR A 55 5.77 -58.36 48.26
C THR A 55 6.34 -57.07 48.83
N ILE A 56 5.52 -56.30 49.55
CA ILE A 56 5.94 -55.03 50.14
C ILE A 56 6.71 -55.32 51.45
N SER A 57 7.88 -54.71 51.62
CA SER A 57 8.76 -54.96 52.77
C SER A 57 8.03 -54.66 54.10
N GLY A 58 8.09 -55.60 55.03
CA GLY A 58 7.39 -55.53 56.33
C GLY A 58 5.89 -55.89 56.32
N GLN A 59 5.33 -56.31 55.18
CA GLN A 59 3.94 -56.75 55.05
C GLN A 59 3.86 -58.27 54.81
N THR A 60 2.77 -58.91 55.24
CA THR A 60 2.45 -60.28 54.79
C THR A 60 2.00 -60.31 53.33
N GLU A 61 1.99 -61.48 52.69
CA GLU A 61 1.46 -61.64 51.32
C GLU A 61 0.01 -61.10 51.21
N SER A 62 -0.85 -61.46 52.16
CA SER A 62 -2.25 -61.01 52.16
C SER A 62 -2.38 -59.50 52.35
N GLN A 63 -1.54 -58.88 53.18
CA GLN A 63 -1.54 -57.43 53.37
C GLN A 63 -0.96 -56.70 52.16
N SER A 64 0.06 -57.26 51.51
CA SER A 64 0.61 -56.73 50.26
C SER A 64 -0.44 -56.74 49.15
N ILE A 65 -1.13 -57.88 48.95
CA ILE A 65 -2.21 -58.01 47.95
C ILE A 65 -3.32 -56.99 48.23
N ALA A 66 -3.79 -56.88 49.48
CA ALA A 66 -4.80 -55.91 49.86
C ALA A 66 -4.37 -54.47 49.54
N LEU A 67 -3.13 -54.10 49.89
CA LEU A 67 -2.61 -52.75 49.62
C LEU A 67 -2.49 -52.45 48.12
N TYR A 68 -2.06 -53.42 47.31
CA TYR A 68 -2.05 -53.27 45.84
C TYR A 68 -3.46 -53.08 45.28
N VAL A 69 -4.44 -53.86 45.75
CA VAL A 69 -5.84 -53.75 45.29
C VAL A 69 -6.48 -52.44 45.73
N ASP A 70 -6.38 -52.06 47.01
CA ASP A 70 -6.92 -50.80 47.55
C ASP A 70 -6.35 -49.58 46.78
N THR A 71 -5.06 -49.64 46.46
CA THR A 71 -4.40 -48.59 45.68
C THR A 71 -4.88 -48.57 44.25
N LEU A 72 -5.07 -49.73 43.62
CA LEU A 72 -5.60 -49.81 42.26
C LEU A 72 -7.05 -49.33 42.19
N GLU A 73 -7.86 -49.58 43.22
CA GLU A 73 -9.21 -49.02 43.36
C GLU A 73 -9.16 -47.50 43.52
N ASN A 74 -8.24 -46.97 44.33
CA ASN A 74 -8.05 -45.53 44.47
C ASN A 74 -7.60 -44.87 43.14
N LEU A 75 -6.63 -45.49 42.45
CA LEU A 75 -6.17 -45.07 41.13
C LEU A 75 -7.33 -45.06 40.14
N LYS A 76 -8.16 -46.10 40.13
CA LYS A 76 -9.37 -46.17 39.29
C LYS A 76 -10.35 -45.05 39.60
N ALA A 77 -10.62 -44.80 40.88
CA ALA A 77 -11.55 -43.76 41.30
C ALA A 77 -11.08 -42.36 40.89
N LYS A 78 -9.78 -42.06 41.07
CA LYS A 78 -9.17 -40.80 40.62
C LYS A 78 -9.00 -40.71 39.11
N ASN A 79 -8.73 -41.82 38.40
CA ASN A 79 -8.60 -41.86 36.94
C ASN A 79 -9.90 -41.44 36.24
N ASN A 80 -11.06 -41.64 36.86
CA ASN A 80 -12.34 -41.15 36.34
C ASN A 80 -12.39 -39.62 36.18
N ALA A 81 -11.53 -38.87 36.87
CA ALA A 81 -11.42 -37.42 36.72
C ALA A 81 -10.67 -37.00 35.43
N PHE A 82 -9.94 -37.93 34.78
CA PHE A 82 -9.10 -37.69 33.61
C PHE A 82 -9.74 -38.31 32.35
N ALA A 83 -10.75 -37.64 31.80
CA ALA A 83 -11.47 -38.13 30.64
C ALA A 83 -10.53 -38.42 29.45
N GLY A 84 -10.69 -39.61 28.83
CA GLY A 84 -9.89 -40.01 27.67
C GLY A 84 -8.52 -40.60 27.98
N ILE A 85 -8.21 -40.85 29.26
CA ILE A 85 -7.06 -41.66 29.72
C ILE A 85 -7.56 -43.04 30.15
N SER A 86 -6.97 -44.10 29.60
CA SER A 86 -7.33 -45.48 29.92
C SER A 86 -6.81 -45.87 31.31
N LEU A 87 -7.65 -46.54 32.10
CA LEU A 87 -7.22 -47.15 33.37
C LEU A 87 -6.08 -48.17 33.14
N THR A 88 -6.09 -48.86 32.01
CA THR A 88 -5.06 -49.85 31.65
C THR A 88 -3.70 -49.18 31.44
N ASP A 89 -3.67 -48.00 30.80
CA ASP A 89 -2.44 -47.24 30.59
C ASP A 89 -1.91 -46.72 31.94
N THR A 90 -2.81 -46.17 32.74
CA THR A 90 -2.58 -45.74 34.14
C THR A 90 -1.96 -46.86 34.98
N ALA A 91 -2.58 -48.04 34.97
CA ALA A 91 -2.10 -49.19 35.71
C ALA A 91 -0.76 -49.71 35.15
N SER A 92 -0.57 -49.70 33.83
CA SER A 92 0.70 -50.07 33.21
C SER A 92 1.86 -49.17 33.66
N VAL A 93 1.64 -47.85 33.67
CA VAL A 93 2.65 -46.86 34.09
C VAL A 93 2.99 -47.05 35.57
N TRP A 94 1.99 -47.22 36.42
CA TRP A 94 2.17 -47.46 37.85
C TRP A 94 2.91 -48.76 38.14
N ILE A 95 2.51 -49.88 37.52
CA ILE A 95 3.16 -51.18 37.72
C ILE A 95 4.62 -51.12 37.27
N LYS A 96 4.90 -50.49 36.11
CA LYS A 96 6.27 -50.30 35.63
C LYS A 96 7.10 -49.44 36.59
N SER A 97 6.53 -48.37 37.15
CA SER A 97 7.25 -47.50 38.08
C SER A 97 7.63 -48.24 39.37
N LEU A 98 6.73 -49.09 39.88
CA LEU A 98 6.99 -49.98 41.01
C LEU A 98 8.08 -51.02 40.72
N GLN A 99 8.09 -51.61 39.52
CA GLN A 99 9.15 -52.54 39.10
C GLN A 99 10.52 -51.85 39.07
N SER A 100 10.59 -50.62 38.57
CA SER A 100 11.85 -49.86 38.55
C SER A 100 12.32 -49.43 39.92
N ALA A 101 11.40 -49.15 40.86
CA ALA A 101 11.74 -48.85 42.25
C ALA A 101 12.29 -50.06 43.01
N ASN A 102 11.96 -51.28 42.56
CA ASN A 102 12.43 -52.54 43.14
C ASN A 102 13.86 -52.94 42.69
N SER A 103 14.72 -51.99 42.31
CA SER A 103 16.06 -52.27 41.76
C SER A 103 17.04 -52.86 42.78
N ASP A 104 16.80 -52.61 44.09
CA ASP A 104 17.59 -53.14 45.21
C ASP A 104 17.00 -54.43 45.83
N GLY A 105 15.90 -54.95 45.27
CA GLY A 105 15.27 -56.22 45.69
C GLY A 105 14.24 -56.11 46.82
N GLU A 106 13.96 -54.91 47.33
CA GLU A 106 12.85 -54.64 48.24
C GLU A 106 12.03 -53.43 47.77
N LEU A 107 10.70 -53.52 47.90
CA LEU A 107 9.78 -52.40 47.69
C LEU A 107 9.21 -51.99 49.05
N THR A 108 9.56 -50.81 49.55
CA THR A 108 9.05 -50.31 50.83
C THR A 108 7.67 -49.66 50.69
N ALA A 109 6.91 -49.55 51.78
CA ALA A 109 5.63 -48.83 51.77
C ALA A 109 5.77 -47.33 51.41
N ALA A 110 6.93 -46.72 51.72
CA ALA A 110 7.22 -45.34 51.36
C ALA A 110 7.41 -45.18 49.85
N GLU A 111 8.23 -46.05 49.23
CA GLU A 111 8.43 -46.06 47.76
C GLU A 111 7.13 -46.38 47.03
N PHE A 112 6.35 -47.33 47.54
CA PHE A 112 5.04 -47.65 47.00
C PHE A 112 4.12 -46.43 46.92
N ASN A 113 4.02 -45.64 48.00
CA ASN A 113 3.22 -44.41 48.02
C ASN A 113 3.77 -43.33 47.06
N VAL A 114 5.10 -43.16 47.00
CA VAL A 114 5.74 -42.21 46.08
C VAL A 114 5.41 -42.57 44.63
N GLN A 115 5.52 -43.85 44.25
CA GLN A 115 5.25 -44.31 42.89
C GLN A 115 3.78 -44.19 42.51
N THR A 116 2.86 -44.42 43.45
CA THR A 116 1.42 -44.18 43.26
C THR A 116 1.12 -42.70 42.98
N ASN A 117 1.70 -41.80 43.77
CA ASN A 117 1.49 -40.37 43.59
C ASN A 117 2.09 -39.87 42.26
N GLN A 118 3.26 -40.39 41.88
CA GLN A 118 3.90 -40.13 40.59
C GLN A 118 3.05 -40.61 39.41
N ALA A 119 2.41 -41.77 39.53
CA ALA A 119 1.52 -42.30 38.50
C ALA A 119 0.31 -41.38 38.27
N LEU A 120 -0.33 -40.89 39.35
CA LEU A 120 -1.44 -39.92 39.26
C LEU A 120 -0.98 -38.58 38.65
N SER A 121 0.20 -38.10 39.03
CA SER A 121 0.79 -36.89 38.43
C SER A 121 1.03 -37.05 36.94
N SER A 122 1.59 -38.19 36.52
CA SER A 122 1.87 -38.48 35.11
C SER A 122 0.58 -38.56 34.29
N GLN A 123 -0.50 -39.10 34.86
CA GLN A 123 -1.83 -39.12 34.22
C GLN A 123 -2.41 -37.74 34.03
N PHE A 124 -2.38 -36.90 35.08
CA PHE A 124 -2.81 -35.52 34.97
C PHE A 124 -2.04 -34.78 33.88
N GLN A 125 -0.72 -35.00 33.80
CA GLN A 125 0.12 -34.36 32.80
C GLN A 125 -0.23 -34.80 31.37
N ALA A 126 -0.39 -36.11 31.16
CA ALA A 126 -0.80 -36.66 29.87
C ALA A 126 -2.18 -36.13 29.47
N TRP A 127 -3.12 -36.10 30.42
CA TRP A 127 -4.49 -35.61 30.22
C TRP A 127 -4.53 -34.13 29.82
N LEU A 128 -3.89 -33.24 30.60
CA LEU A 128 -3.93 -31.79 30.32
C LEU A 128 -3.16 -31.46 29.03
N SER A 129 -2.04 -32.13 28.79
CA SER A 129 -1.29 -31.96 27.53
C SER A 129 -2.16 -32.33 26.33
N LYS A 130 -2.80 -33.52 26.37
CA LYS A 130 -3.71 -33.99 25.34
C LYS A 130 -4.87 -33.01 25.13
N LEU A 131 -5.47 -32.55 26.23
CA LEU A 131 -6.59 -31.61 26.21
C LEU A 131 -6.22 -30.30 25.49
N LEU A 132 -5.03 -29.76 25.71
CA LEU A 132 -4.55 -28.55 25.03
C LEU A 132 -4.22 -28.81 23.56
N THR A 133 -3.49 -29.88 23.26
CA THR A 133 -3.01 -30.16 21.90
C THR A 133 -4.11 -30.61 20.95
N GLU A 134 -5.11 -31.35 21.44
CA GLU A 134 -6.20 -31.86 20.61
C GLU A 134 -7.34 -30.84 20.46
N ASN A 135 -7.64 -30.05 21.50
CA ASN A 135 -8.80 -29.14 21.45
C ASN A 135 -8.44 -27.70 21.07
N VAL A 136 -7.23 -27.22 21.36
CA VAL A 136 -6.83 -25.83 21.05
C VAL A 136 -5.93 -25.81 19.82
N ASP A 137 -4.69 -26.27 19.94
CA ASP A 137 -3.75 -26.39 18.83
C ASP A 137 -2.55 -27.27 19.22
N SER A 138 -2.10 -28.12 18.30
CA SER A 138 -1.02 -29.08 18.55
C SER A 138 0.36 -28.45 18.73
N SER A 139 0.51 -27.16 18.42
CA SER A 139 1.77 -26.43 18.53
C SER A 139 1.98 -25.70 19.86
N LEU A 140 1.03 -25.78 20.79
CA LEU A 140 1.15 -25.17 22.11
C LEU A 140 2.18 -25.90 22.97
N SER A 141 2.96 -25.14 23.75
CA SER A 141 3.86 -25.74 24.76
C SER A 141 3.05 -26.34 25.91
N THR A 142 3.40 -27.56 26.30
CA THR A 142 2.83 -28.26 27.45
C THR A 142 3.85 -28.43 28.59
N GLU A 143 5.02 -27.80 28.52
CA GLU A 143 6.08 -27.96 29.53
C GLU A 143 5.62 -27.55 30.94
N PHE A 144 4.83 -26.46 31.03
CA PHE A 144 4.27 -25.95 32.28
C PHE A 144 3.32 -26.93 32.97
N VAL A 145 2.75 -27.90 32.24
CA VAL A 145 1.77 -28.87 32.76
C VAL A 145 2.38 -29.69 33.89
N SER A 146 3.67 -30.01 33.83
CA SER A 146 4.40 -30.72 34.88
C SER A 146 4.50 -29.95 36.21
N GLN A 147 4.34 -28.63 36.16
CA GLN A 147 4.42 -27.71 37.29
C GLN A 147 3.08 -27.06 37.62
N PHE A 148 2.00 -27.53 37.00
CA PHE A 148 0.66 -26.99 37.20
C PHE A 148 0.15 -27.35 38.60
N ASN A 149 -0.25 -26.33 39.35
CA ASN A 149 -0.66 -26.46 40.74
C ASN A 149 -2.16 -26.73 40.86
N LEU A 150 -2.51 -27.82 41.55
CA LEU A 150 -3.86 -28.23 41.91
C LEU A 150 -4.12 -28.05 43.42
N GLY A 151 -3.09 -27.80 44.22
CA GLY A 151 -3.18 -27.64 45.67
C GLY A 151 -2.00 -26.87 46.26
N THR A 152 -1.84 -26.96 47.58
CA THR A 152 -0.85 -26.17 48.35
C THR A 152 0.46 -26.92 48.63
N GLN A 153 0.56 -28.20 48.24
CA GLN A 153 1.74 -29.03 48.51
C GLN A 153 2.92 -28.68 47.61
N SER A 154 4.11 -29.18 47.98
CA SER A 154 5.38 -28.81 47.37
C SER A 154 5.55 -29.30 45.93
N ASN A 155 4.93 -30.42 45.57
CA ASN A 155 4.99 -31.00 44.24
C ASN A 155 3.63 -31.52 43.77
N GLN A 156 3.43 -31.59 42.45
CA GLN A 156 2.14 -31.95 41.83
C GLN A 156 1.63 -33.34 42.28
N ALA A 157 2.53 -34.30 42.46
CA ALA A 157 2.18 -35.64 42.92
C ALA A 157 1.54 -35.63 44.32
N GLU A 158 2.14 -34.91 45.28
CA GLU A 158 1.57 -34.70 46.62
C GLU A 158 0.25 -33.92 46.59
N GLN A 159 0.15 -32.93 45.69
CA GLN A 159 -1.08 -32.15 45.55
C GLN A 159 -2.24 -33.04 45.10
N ILE A 160 -2.05 -33.86 44.07
CA ILE A 160 -3.10 -34.77 43.56
C ILE A 160 -3.42 -35.87 44.57
N ALA A 161 -2.41 -36.38 45.29
CA ALA A 161 -2.61 -37.39 46.32
C ALA A 161 -3.54 -36.89 47.43
N ASN A 162 -3.38 -35.64 47.87
CA ASN A 162 -4.16 -35.04 48.95
C ASN A 162 -5.56 -34.56 48.55
N LEU A 163 -5.87 -34.48 47.26
CA LEU A 163 -7.24 -34.19 46.80
C LEU A 163 -8.10 -35.45 46.94
N SER A 164 -9.32 -35.27 47.46
CA SER A 164 -10.37 -36.28 47.35
C SER A 164 -10.79 -36.48 45.90
N GLU A 165 -11.45 -37.59 45.61
CA GLU A 165 -12.00 -37.89 44.27
C GLU A 165 -12.93 -36.77 43.77
N THR A 166 -13.74 -36.20 44.66
CA THR A 166 -14.67 -35.12 44.32
C THR A 166 -13.95 -33.81 44.05
N GLU A 167 -12.92 -33.46 44.85
CA GLU A 167 -12.14 -32.24 44.63
C GLU A 167 -11.33 -32.31 43.34
N LEU A 168 -10.71 -33.46 43.06
CA LEU A 168 -9.98 -33.68 41.81
C LEU A 168 -10.91 -33.60 40.59
N ALA A 169 -12.09 -34.23 40.66
CA ALA A 169 -13.09 -34.16 39.59
C ALA A 169 -13.59 -32.72 39.34
N ASN A 170 -13.76 -31.92 40.40
CA ASN A 170 -14.13 -30.52 40.25
C ASN A 170 -12.99 -29.70 39.62
N ALA A 171 -11.73 -29.89 40.06
CA ALA A 171 -10.59 -29.19 39.51
C ALA A 171 -10.38 -29.49 38.01
N THR A 172 -10.44 -30.77 37.61
CA THR A 172 -10.29 -31.16 36.20
C THR A 172 -11.48 -30.68 35.35
N LYS A 173 -12.69 -30.62 35.92
CA LYS A 173 -13.86 -30.02 35.26
C LYS A 173 -13.67 -28.53 34.98
N GLU A 174 -13.17 -27.75 35.94
CA GLU A 174 -12.92 -26.32 35.72
C GLU A 174 -11.83 -26.06 34.68
N ILE A 175 -10.76 -26.87 34.69
CA ILE A 175 -9.71 -26.82 33.67
C ILE A 175 -10.30 -27.18 32.29
N SER A 176 -11.14 -28.22 32.23
CA SER A 176 -11.82 -28.61 30.99
C SER A 176 -12.71 -27.51 30.43
N LEU A 177 -13.49 -26.84 31.29
CA LEU A 177 -14.32 -25.71 30.89
C LEU A 177 -13.48 -24.54 30.36
N PHE A 178 -12.36 -24.25 31.01
CA PHE A 178 -11.43 -23.21 30.54
C PHE A 178 -10.85 -23.55 29.15
N VAL A 179 -10.37 -24.77 28.95
CA VAL A 179 -9.80 -25.19 27.65
C VAL A 179 -10.88 -25.27 26.57
N ALA A 180 -12.08 -25.73 26.90
CA ALA A 180 -13.21 -25.76 25.98
C ALA A 180 -13.65 -24.35 25.57
N GLU A 181 -13.67 -23.39 26.50
CA GLU A 181 -13.97 -21.99 26.19
C GLU A 181 -12.91 -21.40 25.26
N LEU A 182 -11.62 -21.61 25.57
CA LEU A 182 -10.51 -21.19 24.72
C LEU A 182 -10.62 -21.81 23.31
N ALA A 183 -10.90 -23.12 23.22
CA ALA A 183 -11.07 -23.84 21.95
C ALA A 183 -12.26 -23.34 21.13
N ASN A 184 -13.42 -23.18 21.76
CA ASN A 184 -14.64 -22.67 21.13
C ASN A 184 -14.41 -21.25 20.58
N GLN A 185 -13.79 -20.40 21.39
CA GLN A 185 -13.47 -19.04 20.99
C GLN A 185 -12.37 -18.97 19.91
N MET A 186 -11.52 -19.99 19.79
CA MET A 186 -10.54 -20.22 18.70
C MET A 186 -11.14 -20.93 17.46
N GLY A 187 -12.47 -21.05 17.40
CA GLY A 187 -13.19 -21.70 16.29
C GLY A 187 -13.19 -20.91 14.98
N SER A 188 -13.01 -19.59 15.04
CA SER A 188 -12.83 -18.74 13.85
C SER A 188 -11.41 -18.86 13.32
N ARG A 189 -11.27 -19.01 12.00
CA ARG A 189 -9.97 -19.06 11.33
C ARG A 189 -9.22 -17.74 11.53
N GLU A 190 -9.91 -16.62 11.44
CA GLU A 190 -9.34 -15.28 11.61
C GLU A 190 -8.77 -15.09 13.03
N VAL A 191 -9.53 -15.48 14.06
CA VAL A 191 -9.06 -15.43 15.46
C VAL A 191 -7.87 -16.36 15.66
N ARG A 192 -7.93 -17.57 15.10
CA ARG A 192 -6.87 -18.56 15.22
C ARG A 192 -5.56 -18.07 14.60
N ASP A 193 -5.61 -17.56 13.38
CA ASP A 193 -4.45 -17.08 12.63
C ASP A 193 -3.82 -15.85 13.34
N ALA A 194 -4.64 -14.97 13.92
CA ALA A 194 -4.16 -13.83 14.69
C ALA A 194 -3.55 -14.20 16.04
N SER A 195 -4.00 -15.28 16.66
CA SER A 195 -3.72 -15.57 18.08
C SER A 195 -2.70 -16.68 18.29
N ILE A 196 -2.45 -17.55 17.30
CA ILE A 196 -1.64 -18.75 17.52
C ILE A 196 -0.20 -18.43 17.94
N SER A 197 0.41 -17.37 17.38
CA SER A 197 1.75 -16.93 17.78
C SER A 197 1.78 -16.41 19.21
N PHE A 198 0.77 -15.63 19.61
CA PHE A 198 0.63 -15.12 20.97
C PHE A 198 0.38 -16.25 21.97
N LEU A 199 -0.50 -17.21 21.64
CA LEU A 199 -0.75 -18.37 22.49
C LEU A 199 0.49 -19.25 22.65
N ARG A 200 1.26 -19.50 21.59
CA ARG A 200 2.54 -20.22 21.70
C ARG A 200 3.47 -19.53 22.69
N ASN A 201 3.63 -18.21 22.56
CA ASN A 201 4.46 -17.42 23.47
C ASN A 201 3.93 -17.50 24.91
N ALA A 202 2.65 -17.20 25.10
CA ALA A 202 1.97 -17.24 26.39
C ALA A 202 2.22 -18.56 27.11
N PHE A 203 1.89 -19.68 26.47
CA PHE A 203 2.06 -21.02 27.05
C PHE A 203 3.52 -21.41 27.25
N SER A 204 4.43 -20.99 26.36
CA SER A 204 5.88 -21.25 26.52
C SER A 204 6.53 -20.48 27.69
N SER A 205 5.91 -19.37 28.10
CA SER A 205 6.41 -18.53 29.21
C SER A 205 5.85 -18.92 30.57
N LEU A 206 4.90 -19.88 30.62
CA LEU A 206 4.30 -20.33 31.87
C LEU A 206 5.31 -21.17 32.66
N GLY A 207 5.52 -20.77 33.92
CA GLY A 207 6.19 -21.60 34.92
C GLY A 207 5.19 -22.38 35.78
N SER A 208 5.42 -22.46 37.09
CA SER A 208 4.45 -23.02 38.02
C SER A 208 3.23 -22.12 38.19
N VAL A 209 2.05 -22.63 37.86
CA VAL A 209 0.79 -21.86 37.73
C VAL A 209 -0.41 -22.72 38.13
N ASN A 210 -1.42 -22.12 38.76
CA ASN A 210 -2.76 -22.72 38.93
C ASN A 210 -3.80 -22.07 38.00
N LEU A 211 -5.02 -22.63 37.93
CA LEU A 211 -6.06 -22.12 37.02
C LEU A 211 -6.44 -20.65 37.29
N ALA A 212 -6.48 -20.22 38.55
CA ALA A 212 -6.80 -18.84 38.90
C ALA A 212 -5.70 -17.88 38.43
N GLN A 213 -4.43 -18.24 38.65
CA GLN A 213 -3.25 -17.51 38.17
C GLN A 213 -3.16 -17.50 36.64
N LEU A 214 -3.55 -18.58 35.98
CA LEU A 214 -3.60 -18.65 34.51
C LEU A 214 -4.63 -17.66 33.95
N LYS A 215 -5.84 -17.65 34.53
CA LYS A 215 -6.92 -16.72 34.18
C LYS A 215 -6.57 -15.24 34.48
N SER A 216 -5.74 -14.99 35.50
CA SER A 216 -5.31 -13.65 35.89
C SER A 216 -3.91 -13.25 35.38
N SER A 217 -3.29 -14.10 34.57
CA SER A 217 -1.93 -13.91 34.07
C SER A 217 -1.79 -12.62 33.27
N ASP A 218 -0.56 -12.26 32.92
CA ASP A 218 -0.33 -11.13 32.02
C ASP A 218 -0.85 -11.40 30.61
N PHE A 219 -1.21 -12.65 30.29
CA PHE A 219 -1.81 -13.03 29.02
C PHE A 219 -3.35 -12.96 29.10
N LEU A 220 -3.96 -12.40 28.05
CA LEU A 220 -5.41 -12.19 27.97
C LEU A 220 -6.11 -13.45 27.42
N LEU A 221 -6.05 -14.53 28.19
CA LEU A 221 -6.54 -15.86 27.82
C LEU A 221 -8.06 -16.05 27.96
N THR A 222 -8.80 -15.03 28.41
CA THR A 222 -10.27 -15.04 28.42
C THR A 222 -10.82 -13.78 27.76
N LYS A 223 -11.98 -13.89 27.10
CA LYS A 223 -12.68 -12.76 26.51
C LYS A 223 -13.01 -11.65 27.52
N GLU A 224 -13.38 -12.01 28.75
CA GLU A 224 -13.71 -11.05 29.81
C GLU A 224 -12.47 -10.26 30.26
N SER A 225 -11.35 -10.94 30.53
CA SER A 225 -10.09 -10.28 30.88
C SER A 225 -9.61 -9.38 29.74
N PHE A 226 -9.71 -9.85 28.50
CA PHE A 226 -9.36 -9.05 27.32
C PHE A 226 -10.20 -7.78 27.22
N ALA A 227 -11.53 -7.87 27.26
CA ALA A 227 -12.40 -6.70 27.12
C ALA A 227 -12.14 -5.66 28.22
N LEU A 228 -11.92 -6.10 29.46
CA LEU A 228 -11.61 -5.23 30.58
C LEU A 228 -10.26 -4.51 30.39
N GLN A 229 -9.22 -5.24 29.98
CA GLN A 229 -7.88 -4.67 29.77
C GLN A 229 -7.83 -3.76 28.53
N VAL A 230 -8.53 -4.12 27.44
CA VAL A 230 -8.67 -3.26 26.26
C VAL A 230 -9.40 -1.97 26.61
N SER A 231 -10.50 -2.03 27.36
CA SER A 231 -11.22 -0.82 27.80
C SER A 231 -10.33 0.10 28.63
N ALA A 232 -9.60 -0.45 29.61
CA ALA A 232 -8.67 0.31 30.43
C ALA A 232 -7.52 0.93 29.60
N GLN A 233 -6.94 0.14 28.70
CA GLN A 233 -5.81 0.58 27.89
C GLN A 233 -6.22 1.60 26.83
N LEU A 234 -7.38 1.45 26.18
CA LEU A 234 -7.90 2.46 25.24
C LEU A 234 -8.04 3.83 25.92
N LYS A 235 -8.58 3.88 27.15
CA LYS A 235 -8.64 5.14 27.91
C LYS A 235 -7.25 5.74 28.12
N SER A 236 -6.28 4.91 28.51
CA SER A 236 -4.90 5.35 28.74
C SER A 236 -4.23 5.85 27.46
N SER A 237 -4.31 5.09 26.37
CA SER A 237 -3.67 5.42 25.08
C SER A 237 -4.29 6.67 24.46
N PHE A 238 -5.61 6.81 24.46
CA PHE A 238 -6.28 8.03 23.99
C PHE A 238 -5.96 9.24 24.87
N GLN A 239 -5.92 9.06 26.20
CA GLN A 239 -5.50 10.14 27.11
C GLN A 239 -4.06 10.58 26.85
N GLY A 240 -3.16 9.65 26.54
CA GLY A 240 -1.78 9.92 26.16
C GLY A 240 -1.64 10.80 24.91
N ILE A 241 -2.62 10.76 24.01
CA ILE A 241 -2.68 11.62 22.82
C ILE A 241 -3.61 12.84 22.98
N GLY A 242 -4.09 13.12 24.20
CA GLY A 242 -4.89 14.31 24.50
C GLY A 242 -6.41 14.14 24.33
N ILE A 243 -6.91 12.91 24.18
CA ILE A 243 -8.33 12.60 24.01
C ILE A 243 -8.86 11.86 25.25
N THR A 244 -9.79 12.48 25.98
CA THR A 244 -10.45 11.82 27.11
C THR A 244 -11.61 10.95 26.63
N LEU A 245 -11.54 9.65 26.94
CA LEU A 245 -12.60 8.66 26.68
C LEU A 245 -13.34 8.30 27.97
N SER A 246 -14.68 8.25 27.93
CA SER A 246 -15.48 7.83 29.08
C SER A 246 -15.32 6.32 29.32
N THR A 247 -15.68 5.85 30.53
CA THR A 247 -15.65 4.41 30.83
C THR A 247 -16.65 3.62 29.97
N ASP A 248 -17.81 4.21 29.71
CA ASP A 248 -18.86 3.57 28.93
C ASP A 248 -18.46 3.46 27.45
N ASP A 249 -17.90 4.54 26.88
CA ASP A 249 -17.43 4.54 25.48
C ASP A 249 -16.27 3.56 25.28
N ALA A 250 -15.30 3.54 26.21
CA ALA A 250 -14.18 2.61 26.16
C ALA A 250 -14.64 1.15 26.24
N SER A 251 -15.64 0.88 27.07
CA SER A 251 -16.22 -0.47 27.21
C SER A 251 -17.04 -0.85 25.97
N ALA A 252 -17.77 0.09 25.38
CA ALA A 252 -18.51 -0.13 24.14
C ALA A 252 -17.56 -0.47 22.98
N LEU A 253 -16.43 0.22 22.85
CA LEU A 253 -15.39 -0.11 21.87
C LEU A 253 -14.74 -1.46 22.16
N ALA A 254 -14.31 -1.71 23.40
CA ALA A 254 -13.66 -2.96 23.78
C ALA A 254 -14.53 -4.19 23.52
N ASN A 255 -15.85 -4.10 23.77
CA ASN A 255 -16.80 -5.19 23.52
C ASN A 255 -17.00 -5.51 22.03
N ARG A 256 -16.68 -4.55 21.13
CA ARG A 256 -16.73 -4.74 19.68
C ARG A 256 -15.42 -5.24 19.09
N ILE A 257 -14.31 -5.15 19.83
CA ILE A 257 -13.00 -5.61 19.39
C ILE A 257 -12.94 -7.14 19.49
N THR A 258 -12.62 -7.78 18.37
CA THR A 258 -12.39 -9.22 18.27
C THR A 258 -11.29 -9.62 19.24
N TRP A 259 -11.63 -10.60 20.07
CA TRP A 259 -10.72 -11.14 21.07
C TRP A 259 -9.49 -11.77 20.43
N THR A 260 -8.30 -11.41 20.93
CA THR A 260 -7.01 -11.96 20.49
C THR A 260 -6.37 -12.71 21.67
N PRO A 261 -6.66 -14.01 21.86
CA PRO A 261 -6.11 -14.80 22.96
C PRO A 261 -4.58 -14.77 23.01
N GLY A 262 -4.04 -14.75 24.23
CA GLY A 262 -2.62 -14.91 24.47
C GLY A 262 -1.79 -13.63 24.27
N ILE A 263 -2.36 -12.52 23.79
CA ILE A 263 -1.67 -11.24 23.82
C ILE A 263 -1.40 -10.84 25.27
N SER A 264 -0.18 -10.40 25.58
CA SER A 264 0.14 -9.91 26.93
C SER A 264 -0.37 -8.49 27.16
N LYS A 265 -0.57 -8.09 28.43
CA LYS A 265 -0.89 -6.70 28.80
C LYS A 265 0.14 -5.70 28.28
N GLN A 266 1.42 -6.08 28.29
CA GLN A 266 2.50 -5.24 27.76
C GLN A 266 2.40 -5.08 26.24
N GLN A 267 2.20 -6.18 25.49
CA GLN A 267 2.01 -6.13 24.04
C GLN A 267 0.76 -5.32 23.66
N LEU A 268 -0.34 -5.49 24.40
CA LEU A 268 -1.55 -4.69 24.21
C LEU A 268 -1.27 -3.21 24.41
N LYS A 269 -0.56 -2.86 25.49
CA LYS A 269 -0.17 -1.49 25.79
C LYS A 269 0.69 -0.89 24.68
N GLU A 270 1.75 -1.58 24.29
CA GLU A 270 2.67 -1.13 23.23
C GLU A 270 1.92 -0.92 21.91
N ALA A 271 1.11 -1.89 21.49
CA ALA A 271 0.34 -1.79 20.26
C ALA A 271 -0.67 -0.62 20.29
N LEU A 272 -1.47 -0.47 21.35
CA LEU A 272 -2.46 0.59 21.44
C LEU A 272 -1.83 1.99 21.57
N ASP A 273 -0.75 2.12 22.34
CA ASP A 273 -0.02 3.39 22.48
C ASP A 273 0.62 3.80 21.15
N GLU A 274 1.25 2.86 20.44
CA GLU A 274 1.85 3.12 19.13
C GLU A 274 0.79 3.47 18.09
N MET A 275 -0.28 2.68 17.95
CA MET A 275 -1.34 2.97 16.98
C MET A 275 -2.03 4.32 17.26
N ALA A 276 -2.26 4.67 18.53
CA ALA A 276 -2.78 5.97 18.92
C ALA A 276 -1.82 7.11 18.53
N ALA A 277 -0.52 6.94 18.77
CA ALA A 277 0.49 7.91 18.37
C ALA A 277 0.56 8.10 16.85
N GLN A 278 0.47 7.01 16.07
CA GLN A 278 0.48 7.05 14.60
C GLN A 278 -0.69 7.87 14.04
N VAL A 279 -1.93 7.60 14.50
CA VAL A 279 -3.10 8.37 14.03
C VAL A 279 -3.08 9.81 14.55
N LYS A 280 -2.57 10.05 15.77
CA LYS A 280 -2.41 11.42 16.29
C LYS A 280 -1.49 12.22 15.37
N GLY A 281 -0.31 11.68 15.06
CA GLY A 281 0.68 12.33 14.21
C GLY A 281 0.13 12.64 12.82
N GLN A 282 -0.59 11.69 12.22
CA GLN A 282 -1.25 11.89 10.92
C GLN A 282 -2.27 13.05 10.93
N TYR A 283 -3.15 13.09 11.94
CA TYR A 283 -4.13 14.17 12.07
C TYR A 283 -3.48 15.52 12.42
N SER A 284 -2.39 15.53 13.20
CA SER A 284 -1.59 16.73 13.44
C SER A 284 -0.95 17.25 12.16
N ALA A 285 -0.46 16.38 11.27
CA ALA A 285 0.09 16.78 9.96
C ALA A 285 -0.98 17.35 9.01
N ALA A 286 -2.23 16.87 9.11
CA ALA A 286 -3.35 17.39 8.32
C ALA A 286 -3.80 18.78 8.78
N TYR A 287 -4.02 18.94 10.09
CA TYR A 287 -4.77 20.08 10.63
C TYR A 287 -3.96 20.97 11.60
N GLY A 288 -2.72 20.60 11.92
CA GLY A 288 -1.95 21.14 13.05
C GLY A 288 -2.33 20.47 14.38
N GLU A 289 -1.48 20.56 15.41
CA GLU A 289 -1.63 19.83 16.68
C GLU A 289 -3.03 19.93 17.32
N ALA A 290 -3.49 21.14 17.63
CA ALA A 290 -4.76 21.35 18.35
C ALA A 290 -5.99 20.93 17.53
N SER A 291 -6.04 21.36 16.25
CA SER A 291 -7.14 21.00 15.35
C SER A 291 -7.11 19.51 14.97
N GLY A 292 -5.92 18.91 14.87
CA GLY A 292 -5.72 17.49 14.61
C GLY A 292 -6.35 16.63 15.70
N THR A 293 -6.07 16.96 16.97
CA THR A 293 -6.69 16.26 18.10
C THR A 293 -8.21 16.38 18.09
N ASN A 294 -8.75 17.56 17.77
CA ASN A 294 -10.20 17.77 17.69
C ASN A 294 -10.85 16.95 16.56
N ASN A 295 -10.22 16.89 15.38
CA ASN A 295 -10.72 16.12 14.24
C ASN A 295 -10.62 14.61 14.49
N LEU A 296 -9.53 14.14 15.11
CA LEU A 296 -9.40 12.74 15.51
C LEU A 296 -10.47 12.36 16.55
N LYS A 297 -10.75 13.25 17.50
CA LYS A 297 -11.83 13.06 18.49
C LYS A 297 -13.20 12.97 17.81
N ALA A 298 -13.47 13.81 16.80
CA ALA A 298 -14.71 13.74 16.04
C ALA A 298 -14.84 12.40 15.30
N ALA A 299 -13.78 11.94 14.66
CA ALA A 299 -13.75 10.63 13.99
C ALA A 299 -13.95 9.47 14.99
N LEU A 300 -13.32 9.54 16.16
CA LEU A 300 -13.51 8.56 17.24
C LEU A 300 -14.97 8.49 17.69
N ASN A 301 -15.64 9.64 17.88
CA ASN A 301 -17.06 9.67 18.25
C ASN A 301 -17.96 9.00 17.21
N THR A 302 -17.66 9.13 15.92
CA THR A 302 -18.38 8.43 14.86
C THR A 302 -18.19 6.91 14.98
N VAL A 303 -16.97 6.45 15.26
CA VAL A 303 -16.71 5.01 15.45
C VAL A 303 -17.42 4.48 16.70
N ILE A 304 -17.43 5.24 17.80
CA ILE A 304 -18.15 4.88 19.04
C ILE A 304 -19.64 4.65 18.76
N GLY A 305 -20.27 5.51 17.95
CA GLY A 305 -21.68 5.39 17.58
C GLY A 305 -22.03 4.24 16.62
N GLY A 306 -21.04 3.56 16.06
CA GLY A 306 -21.24 2.43 15.14
C GLY A 306 -21.50 1.09 15.82
N THR A 307 -21.97 0.11 15.06
CA THR A 307 -22.24 -1.26 15.53
C THR A 307 -21.31 -2.31 14.92
N GLU A 308 -20.49 -1.93 13.94
CA GLU A 308 -19.64 -2.87 13.21
C GLU A 308 -18.58 -3.51 14.12
N PRO A 309 -18.26 -4.81 13.93
CA PRO A 309 -17.15 -5.48 14.58
C PRO A 309 -15.82 -4.77 14.29
N LEU A 310 -14.93 -4.76 15.28
CA LEU A 310 -13.61 -4.15 15.18
C LEU A 310 -12.52 -5.18 15.48
N THR A 311 -11.29 -4.91 15.06
CA THR A 311 -10.08 -5.52 15.60
C THR A 311 -9.27 -4.42 16.28
N LEU A 312 -8.22 -4.79 17.01
CA LEU A 312 -7.28 -3.79 17.57
C LEU A 312 -6.74 -2.89 16.46
N SER A 313 -6.36 -3.47 15.32
CA SER A 313 -5.83 -2.73 14.16
C SER A 313 -6.91 -1.93 13.43
N SER A 314 -8.10 -2.50 13.21
CA SER A 314 -9.12 -1.86 12.35
C SER A 314 -9.68 -0.57 12.95
N LEU A 315 -9.76 -0.47 14.28
CA LEU A 315 -10.15 0.76 14.97
C LEU A 315 -9.30 1.95 14.51
N PHE A 316 -7.98 1.80 14.55
CA PHE A 316 -7.05 2.88 14.20
C PHE A 316 -6.86 3.02 12.69
N ALA A 317 -6.82 1.91 11.96
CA ALA A 317 -6.75 1.92 10.50
C ALA A 317 -7.91 2.71 9.89
N ASN A 318 -9.13 2.62 10.45
CA ASN A 318 -10.28 3.38 9.95
C ASN A 318 -10.04 4.90 10.02
N PHE A 319 -9.36 5.43 11.04
CA PHE A 319 -9.02 6.85 11.10
C PHE A 319 -8.01 7.23 10.01
N ALA A 320 -6.97 6.43 9.85
CA ALA A 320 -5.93 6.69 8.86
C ALA A 320 -6.44 6.59 7.42
N VAL A 321 -7.28 5.59 7.14
CA VAL A 321 -7.97 5.40 5.85
C VAL A 321 -8.89 6.57 5.57
N SER A 322 -9.72 6.96 6.56
CA SER A 322 -10.65 8.08 6.38
C SER A 322 -9.92 9.38 6.03
N LEU A 323 -8.84 9.70 6.75
CA LEU A 323 -8.07 10.93 6.50
C LEU A 323 -7.34 10.88 5.15
N THR A 324 -6.77 9.74 4.78
CA THR A 324 -6.13 9.54 3.48
C THR A 324 -7.12 9.70 2.33
N ASN A 325 -8.32 9.12 2.47
CA ASN A 325 -9.38 9.25 1.47
C ASN A 325 -9.86 10.69 1.32
N ILE A 326 -9.98 11.44 2.43
CA ILE A 326 -10.29 12.88 2.40
C ILE A 326 -9.23 13.64 1.60
N GLU A 327 -7.94 13.41 1.84
CA GLU A 327 -6.88 14.10 1.09
C GLU A 327 -6.92 13.80 -0.43
N ILE A 328 -7.19 12.53 -0.79
CA ILE A 328 -7.35 12.12 -2.19
C ILE A 328 -8.58 12.78 -2.81
N ASP A 329 -9.69 12.85 -2.08
CA ASP A 329 -10.92 13.51 -2.52
C ASP A 329 -10.74 15.02 -2.68
N ASP A 330 -10.12 15.68 -1.71
CA ASP A 330 -9.85 17.11 -1.75
C ASP A 330 -8.95 17.47 -2.95
N PHE A 331 -7.92 16.67 -3.22
CA PHE A 331 -7.12 16.81 -4.44
C PHE A 331 -7.96 16.60 -5.71
N TYR A 332 -8.76 15.53 -5.78
CA TYR A 332 -9.53 15.19 -6.98
C TYR A 332 -10.65 16.22 -7.26
N GLN A 333 -11.26 16.77 -6.21
CA GLN A 333 -12.34 17.75 -6.29
C GLN A 333 -11.85 19.20 -6.36
N ASP A 334 -10.54 19.43 -6.27
CA ASP A 334 -9.96 20.77 -6.30
C ASP A 334 -10.45 21.57 -7.53
N SER A 335 -11.01 22.75 -7.28
CA SER A 335 -11.60 23.60 -8.32
C SER A 335 -10.58 24.24 -9.24
N ALA A 336 -9.29 24.25 -8.86
CA ALA A 336 -8.22 24.74 -9.70
C ALA A 336 -7.84 23.73 -10.80
N ILE A 337 -8.15 22.44 -10.62
CA ILE A 337 -7.98 21.41 -11.65
C ILE A 337 -9.18 21.49 -12.60
N ALA A 338 -8.91 21.73 -13.89
CA ALA A 338 -9.96 21.93 -14.88
C ALA A 338 -10.79 20.66 -15.11
N ASP A 339 -12.09 20.82 -15.33
CA ASP A 339 -13.02 19.70 -15.53
C ASP A 339 -12.60 18.78 -16.68
N VAL A 340 -12.05 19.36 -17.76
CA VAL A 340 -11.53 18.59 -18.90
C VAL A 340 -10.41 17.62 -18.48
N GLN A 341 -9.61 17.94 -17.47
CA GLN A 341 -8.57 17.05 -16.94
C GLN A 341 -9.19 15.92 -16.10
N LYS A 342 -10.26 16.22 -15.34
CA LYS A 342 -10.96 15.23 -14.50
C LYS A 342 -11.67 14.16 -15.32
N THR A 343 -12.09 14.46 -16.56
CA THR A 343 -12.67 13.46 -17.48
C THR A 343 -11.72 12.32 -17.87
N GLN A 344 -10.41 12.50 -17.66
CA GLN A 344 -9.37 11.55 -18.04
C GLN A 344 -9.19 10.40 -17.03
N ILE A 345 -9.86 10.50 -15.88
CA ILE A 345 -9.91 9.47 -14.83
C ILE A 345 -11.37 9.25 -14.44
N THR A 346 -11.78 7.99 -14.26
CA THR A 346 -13.14 7.67 -13.81
C THR A 346 -13.21 7.63 -12.29
N ALA A 347 -14.37 7.95 -11.72
CA ALA A 347 -14.61 7.82 -10.28
C ALA A 347 -14.38 6.38 -9.78
N ALA A 348 -14.68 5.36 -10.60
CA ALA A 348 -14.39 3.96 -10.29
C ALA A 348 -12.88 3.69 -10.15
N GLN A 349 -12.05 4.31 -10.97
CA GLN A 349 -10.59 4.19 -10.86
C GLN A 349 -10.06 4.90 -9.61
N VAL A 350 -10.61 6.06 -9.25
CA VAL A 350 -10.26 6.75 -7.99
C VAL A 350 -10.60 5.85 -6.78
N ASN A 351 -11.79 5.25 -6.78
CA ASN A 351 -12.19 4.33 -5.71
C ASN A 351 -11.30 3.10 -5.63
N LEU A 352 -10.90 2.52 -6.77
CA LEU A 352 -9.97 1.38 -6.78
C LEU A 352 -8.60 1.74 -6.17
N ILE A 353 -8.10 2.95 -6.41
CA ILE A 353 -6.86 3.44 -5.79
C ILE A 353 -7.04 3.49 -4.26
N LYS A 354 -8.13 4.09 -3.78
CA LYS A 354 -8.44 4.16 -2.34
C LYS A 354 -8.55 2.78 -1.70
N GLU A 355 -9.21 1.83 -2.36
CA GLU A 355 -9.35 0.45 -1.86
C GLU A 355 -8.00 -0.26 -1.72
N ASN A 356 -7.07 -0.06 -2.66
CA ASN A 356 -5.72 -0.64 -2.57
C ASN A 356 -4.93 0.01 -1.43
N THR A 357 -4.93 1.33 -1.37
CA THR A 357 -4.28 2.09 -0.30
C THR A 357 -4.84 1.73 1.07
N GLU A 358 -6.15 1.49 1.19
CA GLU A 358 -6.77 1.01 2.42
C GLU A 358 -6.20 -0.33 2.88
N ARG A 359 -5.98 -1.28 1.96
CA ARG A 359 -5.39 -2.58 2.30
C ARG A 359 -3.98 -2.41 2.86
N ASP A 360 -3.17 -1.54 2.25
CA ASP A 360 -1.81 -1.29 2.73
C ASP A 360 -1.81 -0.64 4.12
N ILE A 361 -2.67 0.34 4.35
CA ILE A 361 -2.84 0.97 5.67
C ILE A 361 -3.21 -0.09 6.70
N ARG A 362 -4.21 -0.93 6.41
CA ARG A 362 -4.66 -1.99 7.33
C ARG A 362 -3.53 -2.96 7.64
N LEU A 363 -2.74 -3.36 6.65
CA LEU A 363 -1.58 -4.22 6.83
C LEU A 363 -0.53 -3.59 7.76
N GLN A 364 -0.27 -2.28 7.66
CA GLN A 364 0.68 -1.62 8.58
C GLN A 364 0.17 -1.64 10.03
N PHE A 365 -1.12 -1.40 10.26
CA PHE A 365 -1.68 -1.49 11.61
C PHE A 365 -1.67 -2.92 12.18
N GLU A 366 -1.83 -3.94 11.34
CA GLU A 366 -1.65 -5.33 11.76
C GLU A 366 -0.22 -5.65 12.17
N LYS A 367 0.79 -5.08 11.49
CA LYS A 367 2.20 -5.20 11.90
C LYS A 367 2.45 -4.60 13.27
N ILE A 368 1.87 -3.44 13.57
CA ILE A 368 1.99 -2.81 14.90
C ILE A 368 1.44 -3.73 15.99
N VAL A 369 0.27 -4.35 15.76
CA VAL A 369 -0.30 -5.32 16.72
C VAL A 369 0.63 -6.52 16.96
N LYS A 370 1.40 -6.94 15.95
CA LYS A 370 2.39 -8.02 16.04
C LYS A 370 3.75 -7.58 16.59
N GLY A 371 3.95 -6.28 16.87
CA GLY A 371 5.24 -5.71 17.26
C GLY A 371 6.27 -5.69 16.13
N GLU A 372 5.82 -5.76 14.88
CA GLU A 372 6.65 -5.68 13.70
C GLU A 372 6.87 -4.22 13.27
N SER A 373 8.04 -3.92 12.71
CA SER A 373 8.32 -2.58 12.19
C SER A 373 7.44 -2.25 10.99
N THR A 374 6.82 -1.07 11.01
CA THR A 374 6.09 -0.48 9.89
C THR A 374 6.98 0.36 8.99
N GLY A 375 8.26 0.57 9.33
CA GLY A 375 9.15 1.48 8.63
C GLY A 375 8.74 2.95 8.85
N ALA A 376 8.33 3.66 7.79
CA ALA A 376 7.90 5.05 7.91
C ALA A 376 6.61 5.18 8.76
N SER A 377 6.55 6.23 9.58
CA SER A 377 5.38 6.58 10.38
C SER A 377 4.22 7.08 9.51
N PHE A 378 2.99 7.00 10.02
CA PHE A 378 1.81 7.55 9.35
C PHE A 378 1.86 9.07 9.18
N THR A 379 2.59 9.76 10.06
CA THR A 379 2.89 11.20 9.90
C THR A 379 3.71 11.43 8.63
N GLU A 380 4.84 10.73 8.49
CA GLU A 380 5.74 10.86 7.34
C GLU A 380 5.06 10.42 6.03
N ARG A 381 4.28 9.33 6.07
CA ARG A 381 3.49 8.85 4.91
C ARG A 381 2.49 9.89 4.45
N TYR A 382 1.77 10.50 5.38
CA TYR A 382 0.77 11.51 5.05
C TYR A 382 1.40 12.82 4.57
N GLU A 383 2.50 13.28 5.18
CA GLU A 383 3.26 14.42 4.68
C GLU A 383 3.81 14.17 3.26
N THR A 384 4.30 12.96 3.01
CA THR A 384 4.76 12.53 1.68
C THR A 384 3.61 12.53 0.67
N LEU A 385 2.42 12.04 1.07
CA LEU A 385 1.22 12.07 0.24
C LEU A 385 0.86 13.50 -0.17
N ARG A 386 0.78 14.41 0.80
CA ARG A 386 0.47 15.83 0.54
C ARG A 386 1.49 16.47 -0.39
N LYS A 387 2.78 16.20 -0.16
CA LYS A 387 3.86 16.71 -1.00
C LYS A 387 3.73 16.21 -2.45
N ASN A 388 3.52 14.91 -2.64
CA ASN A 388 3.46 14.31 -3.96
C ASN A 388 2.17 14.70 -4.71
N LEU A 389 1.02 14.79 -4.02
CA LEU A 389 -0.22 15.33 -4.58
C LEU A 389 -0.07 16.82 -4.93
N GLY A 390 0.64 17.60 -4.10
CA GLY A 390 0.98 18.99 -4.39
C GLY A 390 1.79 19.14 -5.67
N ALA A 391 2.84 18.33 -5.85
CA ALA A 391 3.64 18.32 -7.08
C ALA A 391 2.81 17.91 -8.30
N LEU A 392 1.93 16.91 -8.16
CA LEU A 392 1.00 16.53 -9.22
C LEU A 392 0.05 17.69 -9.56
N LYS A 393 -0.48 18.39 -8.55
CA LYS A 393 -1.35 19.56 -8.75
C LYS A 393 -0.62 20.66 -9.51
N GLU A 394 0.59 21.03 -9.10
CA GLU A 394 1.40 22.05 -9.79
C GLU A 394 1.59 21.72 -11.27
N ARG A 395 1.88 20.46 -11.60
CA ARG A 395 1.94 19.99 -12.99
C ARG A 395 0.62 20.18 -13.74
N LEU A 396 -0.51 19.79 -13.13
CA LEU A 396 -1.83 19.92 -13.75
C LEU A 396 -2.23 21.38 -14.00
N LEU A 397 -1.78 22.31 -13.15
CA LEU A 397 -2.06 23.74 -13.30
C LEU A 397 -1.32 24.39 -14.48
N ASN A 398 -0.39 23.69 -15.13
CA ASN A 398 0.28 24.16 -16.35
C ASN A 398 -0.59 24.04 -17.63
N ILE A 399 -1.82 23.53 -17.52
CA ILE A 399 -2.76 23.47 -18.64
C ILE A 399 -3.03 24.84 -19.25
N THR A 400 -2.95 24.92 -20.58
CA THR A 400 -3.16 26.17 -21.32
C THR A 400 -4.64 26.46 -21.58
N ASP A 401 -5.00 27.73 -21.79
CA ASP A 401 -6.38 28.11 -22.12
C ASP A 401 -6.85 27.54 -23.47
N LYS A 402 -5.90 27.30 -24.40
CA LYS A 402 -6.17 26.60 -25.65
C LYS A 402 -6.60 25.16 -25.42
N GLU A 403 -5.90 24.41 -24.57
CA GLU A 403 -6.27 23.03 -24.23
C GLU A 403 -7.66 22.95 -23.58
N LYS A 404 -8.00 23.94 -22.73
CA LYS A 404 -9.33 24.05 -22.12
C LYS A 404 -10.41 24.30 -23.18
N ALA A 405 -10.18 25.24 -24.11
CA ALA A 405 -11.14 25.60 -25.15
C ALA A 405 -11.36 24.46 -26.14
N ASP A 406 -10.27 23.83 -26.58
CA ASP A 406 -10.30 22.77 -27.61
C ASP A 406 -10.74 21.40 -27.03
N HIS A 407 -10.84 21.27 -25.69
CA HIS A 407 -11.10 20.01 -24.99
C HIS A 407 -10.05 18.91 -25.27
N GLU A 408 -8.84 19.32 -25.68
CA GLU A 408 -7.73 18.43 -26.00
C GLU A 408 -6.59 18.66 -25.01
N VAL A 409 -6.59 17.89 -23.92
CA VAL A 409 -5.58 18.00 -22.86
C VAL A 409 -4.30 17.27 -23.27
N ARG A 410 -3.15 17.95 -23.18
CA ARG A 410 -1.85 17.33 -23.41
C ARG A 410 -1.58 16.28 -22.34
N ALA A 411 -0.87 15.22 -22.71
CA ALA A 411 -0.67 14.07 -21.83
C ALA A 411 0.12 14.41 -20.54
N GLU A 412 0.94 15.46 -20.53
CA GLU A 412 1.63 16.01 -19.36
C GLU A 412 0.69 16.77 -18.40
N HIS A 413 -0.38 17.37 -18.93
CA HIS A 413 -1.39 18.08 -18.15
C HIS A 413 -2.60 17.21 -17.82
N SER A 414 -2.61 15.94 -18.22
CA SER A 414 -3.72 15.02 -17.99
C SER A 414 -3.65 14.43 -16.58
N LEU A 415 -4.79 14.35 -15.89
CA LEU A 415 -4.93 13.60 -14.63
C LEU A 415 -5.32 12.16 -14.97
N THR A 416 -4.34 11.27 -15.02
CA THR A 416 -4.58 9.85 -15.32
C THR A 416 -4.66 9.02 -14.04
N ALA A 417 -5.42 7.90 -14.08
CA ALA A 417 -5.44 6.92 -12.99
C ALA A 417 -4.04 6.43 -12.59
N ARG A 418 -3.14 6.35 -13.57
CA ARG A 418 -1.76 5.91 -13.36
C ARG A 418 -0.93 6.94 -12.58
N ASP A 419 -1.09 8.22 -12.88
CA ASP A 419 -0.41 9.28 -12.16
C ASP A 419 -0.85 9.32 -10.69
N LEU A 420 -2.18 9.27 -10.47
CA LEU A 420 -2.73 9.28 -9.13
C LEU A 420 -2.33 8.03 -8.34
N LEU A 421 -2.41 6.83 -8.94
CA LEU A 421 -1.98 5.58 -8.31
C LEU A 421 -0.50 5.65 -7.91
N ALA A 422 0.39 6.07 -8.82
CA ALA A 422 1.81 6.16 -8.55
C ALA A 422 2.12 7.12 -7.38
N VAL A 423 1.41 8.25 -7.32
CA VAL A 423 1.55 9.22 -6.22
C VAL A 423 1.04 8.66 -4.90
N VAL A 424 -0.17 8.09 -4.88
CA VAL A 424 -0.79 7.62 -3.63
C VAL A 424 -0.02 6.41 -3.05
N GLU A 425 0.22 5.38 -3.87
CA GLU A 425 0.84 4.14 -3.41
C GLU A 425 2.29 4.36 -2.94
N SER A 426 3.07 5.21 -3.63
CA SER A 426 4.44 5.55 -3.22
C SER A 426 4.53 6.38 -1.95
N SER A 427 3.43 7.01 -1.55
CA SER A 427 3.37 7.84 -0.36
C SER A 427 2.92 7.06 0.87
N ILE A 428 2.01 6.12 0.69
CA ILE A 428 1.41 5.35 1.78
C ILE A 428 2.11 4.01 1.99
N GLY A 429 2.56 3.34 0.94
CA GLY A 429 3.31 2.10 1.04
C GLY A 429 4.78 2.32 1.37
N ASP A 430 5.46 1.27 1.82
CA ASP A 430 6.90 1.29 2.14
C ASP A 430 7.70 0.34 1.24
N ARG A 431 7.09 -0.13 0.15
CA ARG A 431 7.74 -1.08 -0.74
C ARG A 431 8.62 -0.28 -1.68
N PHE A 432 9.88 -0.69 -1.81
CA PHE A 432 10.84 -0.14 -2.78
C PHE A 432 10.23 -0.03 -4.19
N ASP A 433 9.40 -0.99 -4.54
CA ASP A 433 8.64 -1.05 -5.79
C ASP A 433 7.77 0.20 -6.02
N GLU A 434 7.09 0.72 -5.00
CA GLU A 434 6.22 1.89 -5.14
C GLU A 434 7.04 3.19 -5.31
N GLN A 435 8.20 3.29 -4.66
CA GLN A 435 9.13 4.41 -4.86
C GLN A 435 9.72 4.41 -6.28
N VAL A 436 10.03 3.24 -6.83
CA VAL A 436 10.46 3.10 -8.23
C VAL A 436 9.34 3.51 -9.19
N LEU A 437 8.09 3.18 -8.88
CA LEU A 437 6.92 3.58 -9.69
C LEU A 437 6.80 5.11 -9.77
N LEU A 438 6.94 5.82 -8.64
CA LEU A 438 6.93 7.28 -8.62
C LEU A 438 8.06 7.87 -9.48
N ALA A 439 9.30 7.41 -9.28
CA ALA A 439 10.45 7.92 -10.02
C ALA A 439 10.35 7.66 -11.54
N LEU A 440 9.79 6.51 -11.95
CA LEU A 440 9.51 6.24 -13.36
C LEU A 440 8.43 7.18 -13.92
N ASN A 441 7.41 7.50 -13.12
CA ASN A 441 6.35 8.40 -13.54
C ASN A 441 6.85 9.84 -13.71
N GLU A 442 7.63 10.35 -12.75
CA GLU A 442 8.26 11.67 -12.85
C GLU A 442 9.16 11.76 -14.09
N ARG A 443 9.99 10.74 -14.34
CA ARG A 443 10.84 10.69 -15.54
C ARG A 443 10.03 10.67 -16.83
N ARG A 444 8.91 9.94 -16.86
CA ARG A 444 8.01 9.89 -18.03
C ARG A 444 7.49 11.29 -18.35
N VAL A 445 6.98 11.99 -17.34
CA VAL A 445 6.40 13.33 -17.47
C VAL A 445 7.44 14.34 -17.92
N ASN A 446 8.60 14.42 -17.23
CA ASN A 446 9.66 15.36 -17.58
C ASN A 446 10.16 15.16 -19.01
N ARG A 447 10.26 13.90 -19.46
CA ARG A 447 10.65 13.57 -20.85
C ARG A 447 9.56 13.94 -21.85
N LEU A 448 8.30 13.79 -21.49
CA LEU A 448 7.15 14.16 -22.32
C LEU A 448 7.08 15.67 -22.55
N GLU A 449 7.19 16.45 -21.48
CA GLU A 449 7.24 17.92 -21.53
C GLU A 449 8.40 18.41 -22.40
N LYS A 450 9.62 17.91 -22.13
CA LYS A 450 10.81 18.23 -22.93
C LYS A 450 10.64 17.88 -24.40
N ARG A 451 10.08 16.70 -24.70
CA ARG A 451 9.82 16.27 -26.08
C ARG A 451 8.85 17.22 -26.79
N ASN A 452 7.78 17.63 -26.11
CA ASN A 452 6.79 18.50 -26.72
C ASN A 452 7.33 19.93 -26.91
N GLN A 453 8.13 20.44 -25.96
CA GLN A 453 8.87 21.70 -26.15
C GLN A 453 9.80 21.63 -27.38
N GLN A 454 10.61 20.57 -27.50
CA GLN A 454 11.50 20.37 -28.65
C GLN A 454 10.73 20.27 -29.97
N LYS A 455 9.55 19.66 -29.96
CA LYS A 455 8.66 19.59 -31.14
C LYS A 455 8.16 20.98 -31.55
N GLU A 456 7.77 21.82 -30.60
CA GLU A 456 7.35 23.21 -30.86
C GLU A 456 8.51 24.06 -31.41
N GLU A 457 9.70 23.97 -30.80
CA GLU A 457 10.92 24.64 -31.27
C GLU A 457 11.30 24.21 -32.69
N LEU A 458 11.28 22.90 -32.96
CA LEU A 458 11.56 22.35 -34.28
C LEU A 458 10.55 22.84 -35.33
N GLN A 459 9.26 22.91 -34.98
CA GLN A 459 8.22 23.43 -35.87
C GLN A 459 8.46 24.90 -36.19
N SER A 460 8.84 25.71 -35.19
CA SER A 460 9.19 27.12 -35.38
C SER A 460 10.41 27.30 -36.30
N PHE A 461 11.50 26.58 -36.05
CA PHE A 461 12.70 26.66 -36.91
C PHE A 461 12.44 26.17 -38.33
N THR A 462 11.65 25.11 -38.50
CA THR A 462 11.26 24.59 -39.82
C THR A 462 10.43 25.62 -40.58
N ALA A 463 9.47 26.28 -39.92
CA ALA A 463 8.66 27.34 -40.53
C ALA A 463 9.53 28.52 -40.96
N ARG A 464 10.45 28.98 -40.10
CA ARG A 464 11.42 30.04 -40.42
C ARG A 464 12.30 29.66 -41.61
N LEU A 465 12.78 28.42 -41.66
CA LEU A 465 13.62 27.93 -42.74
C LEU A 465 12.86 27.90 -44.08
N LYS A 466 11.57 27.54 -44.07
CA LYS A 466 10.71 27.58 -45.25
C LYS A 466 10.50 29.01 -45.77
N ILE A 467 10.36 29.99 -44.87
CA ILE A 467 10.28 31.42 -45.22
C ILE A 467 11.59 31.90 -45.86
N PHE A 468 12.75 31.51 -45.31
CA PHE A 468 14.04 31.76 -45.96
C PHE A 468 14.15 31.10 -47.34
N GLY A 469 13.68 29.86 -47.48
CA GLY A 469 13.67 29.13 -48.74
C GLY A 469 12.87 29.84 -49.84
N GLU A 470 11.72 30.44 -49.49
CA GLU A 470 10.93 31.23 -50.43
C GLU A 470 11.68 32.50 -50.88
N VAL A 471 12.31 33.23 -49.95
CA VAL A 471 13.13 34.40 -50.29
C VAL A 471 14.27 34.00 -51.23
N GLN A 472 14.96 32.89 -50.95
CA GLN A 472 16.06 32.37 -51.77
C GLN A 472 15.60 31.94 -53.15
N SER A 473 14.49 31.21 -53.24
CA SER A 473 13.88 30.77 -54.50
C SER A 473 13.63 31.96 -55.43
N LEU A 474 13.01 33.02 -54.89
CA LEU A 474 12.75 34.24 -55.65
C LEU A 474 14.05 34.96 -56.04
N VAL A 475 15.02 35.10 -55.13
CA VAL A 475 16.31 35.73 -55.44
C VAL A 475 17.05 34.98 -56.56
N HIS A 476 17.08 33.65 -56.50
CA HIS A 476 17.67 32.82 -57.56
C HIS A 476 16.93 32.96 -58.89
N SER A 477 15.60 33.01 -58.86
CA SER A 477 14.81 33.26 -60.09
C SER A 477 15.21 34.59 -60.74
N LYS A 478 15.44 35.65 -59.95
CA LYS A 478 15.86 36.98 -60.42
C LYS A 478 17.30 36.99 -60.94
N GLN A 479 18.21 36.25 -60.29
CA GLN A 479 19.57 36.04 -60.80
C GLN A 479 19.57 35.32 -62.15
N SER A 480 18.66 34.37 -62.35
CA SER A 480 18.50 33.60 -63.60
C SER A 480 17.64 34.28 -64.67
N GLY A 481 17.05 35.45 -64.36
CA GLY A 481 16.16 36.20 -65.24
C GLY A 481 16.85 36.78 -66.47
N GLY A 482 16.06 37.32 -67.42
CA GLY A 482 16.54 37.71 -68.74
C GLY A 482 17.57 38.86 -68.74
N GLY A 483 18.77 38.60 -69.29
CA GLY A 483 19.84 39.58 -69.49
C GLY A 483 21.22 39.10 -69.00
N THR A 484 22.30 39.82 -69.34
CA THR A 484 23.69 39.44 -68.95
C THR A 484 23.95 39.51 -67.44
N TYR A 485 23.11 40.23 -66.68
CA TYR A 485 23.28 40.45 -65.23
C TYR A 485 22.03 40.15 -64.39
N GLY A 486 21.06 39.41 -64.94
CA GLY A 486 19.80 39.10 -64.28
C GLY A 486 18.88 40.31 -64.04
N GLU A 487 17.77 40.06 -63.34
CA GLU A 487 16.75 41.05 -63.00
C GLU A 487 17.02 41.72 -61.64
N SER A 488 16.46 42.92 -61.46
CA SER A 488 16.48 43.63 -60.18
C SER A 488 15.53 43.00 -59.16
N TYR A 489 15.99 42.84 -57.92
CA TYR A 489 15.20 42.42 -56.78
C TYR A 489 15.20 43.48 -55.68
N ASN A 490 14.02 43.93 -55.24
CA ASN A 490 13.87 44.81 -54.08
C ASN A 490 13.04 44.09 -53.00
N PRO A 491 13.60 43.77 -51.81
CA PRO A 491 12.91 43.03 -50.77
C PRO A 491 11.59 43.67 -50.28
N LYS A 492 11.39 44.97 -50.48
CA LYS A 492 10.17 45.66 -50.08
C LYS A 492 8.98 45.37 -51.01
N ASP A 493 9.25 45.02 -52.26
CA ASP A 493 8.22 44.86 -53.29
C ASP A 493 7.52 43.49 -53.23
N TYR A 494 8.03 42.57 -52.41
CA TYR A 494 7.52 41.20 -52.28
C TYR A 494 6.95 40.97 -50.88
N THR A 495 5.71 40.49 -50.84
CA THR A 495 4.97 40.16 -49.61
C THR A 495 4.66 38.68 -49.59
N PHE A 496 4.80 38.05 -48.44
CA PHE A 496 4.42 36.64 -48.27
C PHE A 496 2.90 36.48 -48.32
N ASP A 497 2.43 35.46 -49.03
CA ASP A 497 1.02 35.07 -49.08
C ASP A 497 0.88 33.55 -48.93
N TYR A 498 -0.35 33.04 -48.77
CA TYR A 498 -0.59 31.60 -48.63
C TYR A 498 -0.02 30.79 -49.82
N SER A 499 -0.02 31.39 -51.01
CA SER A 499 0.55 30.80 -52.24
C SER A 499 2.08 30.69 -52.21
N SER A 500 2.79 31.55 -51.48
CA SER A 500 4.24 31.48 -51.29
C SER A 500 4.69 30.20 -50.59
N PHE A 501 3.78 29.52 -49.89
CA PHE A 501 4.08 28.31 -49.11
C PHE A 501 3.30 27.08 -49.59
N ASN A 502 2.68 27.18 -50.77
CA ASN A 502 1.87 26.14 -51.41
C ASN A 502 0.64 25.71 -50.58
N TYR A 503 0.03 26.61 -49.81
CA TYR A 503 -1.28 26.34 -49.19
C TYR A 503 -2.40 26.44 -50.22
N SER A 504 -3.43 25.60 -50.08
CA SER A 504 -4.56 25.59 -51.01
C SER A 504 -5.59 26.68 -50.68
N SER A 505 -5.62 27.13 -49.42
CA SER A 505 -6.50 28.18 -48.95
C SER A 505 -5.84 29.08 -47.92
N ARG A 506 -6.46 30.25 -47.71
CA ARG A 506 -6.03 31.23 -46.73
C ARG A 506 -6.33 30.74 -45.31
N GLU A 507 -7.40 29.98 -45.12
CA GLU A 507 -7.79 29.37 -43.85
C GLU A 507 -6.78 28.30 -43.38
N GLU A 508 -6.21 27.52 -44.30
CA GLU A 508 -5.13 26.57 -43.97
C GLU A 508 -3.87 27.31 -43.54
N PHE A 509 -3.51 28.36 -44.27
CA PHE A 509 -2.37 29.21 -43.92
C PHE A 509 -2.55 29.91 -42.56
N TYR A 510 -3.78 30.28 -42.20
CA TYR A 510 -4.08 30.90 -40.90
C TYR A 510 -3.80 30.00 -39.70
N LYS A 511 -3.72 28.69 -39.91
CA LYS A 511 -3.36 27.70 -38.89
C LYS A 511 -1.90 27.26 -38.99
N SER A 512 -1.12 27.83 -39.90
CA SER A 512 0.25 27.41 -40.18
C SER A 512 1.27 28.00 -39.20
N PRO A 513 2.35 27.28 -38.89
CA PRO A 513 3.46 27.84 -38.11
C PRO A 513 4.20 28.96 -38.84
N GLU A 514 4.17 29.00 -40.17
CA GLU A 514 4.72 30.08 -41.00
C GLU A 514 4.01 31.40 -40.72
N LEU A 515 2.67 31.40 -40.71
CA LEU A 515 1.93 32.62 -40.37
C LEU A 515 2.16 33.02 -38.92
N LYS A 516 2.26 32.08 -37.97
CA LYS A 516 2.57 32.39 -36.57
C LYS A 516 3.86 33.21 -36.47
N HIS A 517 4.92 32.80 -37.17
CA HIS A 517 6.18 33.54 -37.21
C HIS A 517 6.05 34.89 -37.93
N LEU A 518 5.35 34.93 -39.07
CA LEU A 518 5.12 36.19 -39.80
C LEU A 518 4.29 37.19 -39.00
N ALA A 519 3.36 36.73 -38.16
CA ALA A 519 2.60 37.57 -37.25
C ALA A 519 3.52 38.24 -36.22
N GLU A 520 4.53 37.52 -35.69
CA GLU A 520 5.56 38.09 -34.80
C GLU A 520 6.42 39.15 -35.52
N VAL A 521 6.84 38.86 -36.75
CA VAL A 521 7.59 39.82 -37.60
C VAL A 521 6.76 41.09 -37.83
N PHE A 522 5.49 40.92 -38.24
CA PHE A 522 4.57 42.03 -38.47
C PHE A 522 4.39 42.86 -37.20
N ARG A 523 4.13 42.18 -36.09
CA ARG A 523 3.96 42.78 -34.77
C ARG A 523 5.19 43.58 -34.34
N SER A 524 6.39 43.04 -34.56
CA SER A 524 7.65 43.72 -34.26
C SER A 524 7.86 44.95 -35.13
N ASP A 525 7.59 44.86 -36.44
CA ASP A 525 7.75 45.99 -37.37
C ASP A 525 6.75 47.13 -37.07
N LYS A 526 5.51 46.77 -36.70
CA LYS A 526 4.48 47.74 -36.31
C LYS A 526 4.66 48.30 -34.88
N GLY A 527 5.57 47.76 -34.09
CA GLY A 527 5.75 48.15 -32.69
C GLY A 527 4.57 47.75 -31.80
N TRP A 528 3.84 46.69 -32.15
CA TRP A 528 2.68 46.16 -31.41
C TRP A 528 3.08 45.22 -30.24
N GLY A 529 4.37 44.94 -30.07
CA GLY A 529 4.93 44.39 -28.83
C GLY A 529 5.09 45.48 -27.77
N TYR A 530 4.92 45.17 -26.46
CA TYR A 530 4.88 46.15 -25.37
C TYR A 530 6.05 47.16 -25.42
N PRO A 531 5.85 48.37 -25.96
CA PRO A 531 6.83 49.44 -25.84
C PRO A 531 6.60 50.10 -24.48
N GLY A 532 7.64 50.65 -23.88
CA GLY A 532 7.46 51.49 -22.69
C GLY A 532 6.37 52.58 -22.87
N PRO A 533 5.82 53.10 -21.77
CA PRO A 533 4.64 53.96 -21.75
C PRO A 533 4.76 55.20 -22.66
N GLY A 534 3.66 55.58 -23.33
CA GLY A 534 3.52 56.86 -24.04
C GLY A 534 3.54 56.83 -25.57
N LYS A 535 3.49 55.64 -26.21
CA LYS A 535 3.34 55.52 -27.66
C LYS A 535 1.87 55.37 -28.07
N THR A 536 1.55 55.75 -29.29
CA THR A 536 0.25 55.48 -29.92
C THR A 536 0.39 54.36 -30.96
N LEU A 537 -0.59 53.47 -31.03
CA LEU A 537 -0.67 52.42 -32.05
C LEU A 537 -1.79 52.71 -33.02
N ARG A 538 -1.55 52.52 -34.31
CA ARG A 538 -2.63 52.50 -35.29
C ARG A 538 -3.21 51.08 -35.37
N LEU A 539 -4.47 50.93 -34.97
CA LEU A 539 -5.21 49.67 -34.99
C LEU A 539 -6.46 49.80 -35.86
N ASN A 540 -6.94 48.69 -36.42
CA ASN A 540 -8.26 48.67 -37.06
C ASN A 540 -9.34 48.73 -35.98
N ASN A 541 -10.46 49.38 -36.28
CA ASN A 541 -11.64 49.46 -35.42
C ASN A 541 -12.12 48.07 -34.96
N SER A 542 -11.87 47.01 -35.74
CA SER A 542 -12.21 45.63 -35.39
C SER A 542 -11.53 45.11 -34.12
N TYR A 543 -10.39 45.68 -33.71
CA TYR A 543 -9.60 45.24 -32.55
C TYR A 543 -10.10 45.85 -31.23
N ILE A 544 -10.84 46.96 -31.31
CA ILE A 544 -11.22 47.78 -30.16
C ILE A 544 -12.62 47.38 -29.69
N ASP A 545 -12.78 47.22 -28.38
CA ASP A 545 -14.07 47.08 -27.73
C ASP A 545 -14.66 48.47 -27.43
N PHE A 546 -15.34 49.05 -28.42
CA PHE A 546 -16.02 50.33 -28.27
C PHE A 546 -17.21 50.27 -27.31
N ASP A 547 -17.75 49.08 -27.00
CA ASP A 547 -18.80 48.95 -25.99
C ASP A 547 -18.21 49.09 -24.58
N ALA A 548 -17.03 48.52 -24.32
CA ALA A 548 -16.31 48.69 -23.06
C ALA A 548 -15.93 50.17 -22.81
N ILE A 549 -15.39 50.86 -23.83
CA ILE A 549 -15.06 52.29 -23.72
C ILE A 549 -16.29 53.13 -23.38
N ARG A 550 -17.43 52.87 -24.06
CA ARG A 550 -18.70 53.56 -23.80
C ARG A 550 -19.26 53.25 -22.42
N ARG A 551 -19.14 52.00 -21.96
CA ARG A 551 -19.61 51.55 -20.63
C ARG A 551 -18.88 52.25 -19.50
N ASP A 552 -17.57 52.44 -19.66
CA ASP A 552 -16.71 53.06 -18.65
C ASP A 552 -16.77 54.60 -18.68
N ASN A 553 -17.53 55.19 -19.63
CA ASN A 553 -17.70 56.63 -19.81
C ASN A 553 -16.37 57.40 -19.83
N VAL A 554 -15.36 56.81 -20.48
CA VAL A 554 -14.01 57.37 -20.57
C VAL A 554 -13.97 58.44 -21.64
N ASP A 555 -13.21 59.51 -21.39
CA ASP A 555 -12.89 60.49 -22.42
C ASP A 555 -12.19 59.79 -23.59
N THR A 556 -12.86 59.72 -24.74
CA THR A 556 -12.34 58.98 -25.89
C THR A 556 -11.00 59.53 -26.35
N ASP A 557 -10.76 60.85 -26.23
CA ASP A 557 -9.49 61.47 -26.61
C ASP A 557 -8.31 61.04 -25.71
N SER A 558 -8.61 60.53 -24.51
CA SER A 558 -7.63 59.97 -23.57
C SER A 558 -7.27 58.50 -23.88
N VAL A 559 -8.12 57.80 -24.65
CA VAL A 559 -7.94 56.38 -25.01
C VAL A 559 -7.56 56.22 -26.49
N TYR A 560 -8.10 57.04 -27.38
CA TYR A 560 -7.82 57.00 -28.81
C TYR A 560 -8.08 58.33 -29.53
N LYS A 561 -7.37 58.57 -30.64
CA LYS A 561 -7.52 59.77 -31.49
C LYS A 561 -8.05 59.38 -32.87
N SER A 562 -9.13 60.05 -33.28
CA SER A 562 -9.85 59.98 -34.58
C SER A 562 -10.05 58.59 -35.23
N ALA A 563 -11.30 58.22 -35.51
CA ALA A 563 -11.64 57.10 -36.39
C ALA A 563 -11.75 57.59 -37.84
N ASP A 564 -10.71 57.38 -38.65
CA ASP A 564 -10.82 57.51 -40.11
C ASP A 564 -11.22 56.17 -40.75
N THR A 565 -11.46 56.14 -42.06
CA THR A 565 -11.87 54.92 -42.79
C THR A 565 -10.81 53.80 -42.75
N TYR A 566 -9.60 54.08 -42.28
CA TYR A 566 -8.43 53.21 -42.34
C TYR A 566 -7.81 52.86 -40.98
N GLY A 567 -8.42 53.30 -39.85
CA GLY A 567 -8.06 52.86 -38.49
C GLY A 567 -8.16 53.95 -37.42
N VAL A 568 -7.86 53.56 -36.19
CA VAL A 568 -7.88 54.40 -34.98
C VAL A 568 -6.48 54.44 -34.36
N GLU A 569 -6.05 55.63 -33.94
CA GLU A 569 -4.81 55.81 -33.18
C GLU A 569 -5.09 55.58 -31.68
N PHE A 570 -4.80 54.38 -31.19
CA PHE A 570 -5.04 53.95 -29.82
C PHE A 570 -3.86 54.29 -28.90
N VAL A 571 -4.15 54.87 -27.74
CA VAL A 571 -3.15 55.20 -26.72
C VAL A 571 -2.72 53.92 -26.01
N PHE A 572 -1.45 53.55 -26.23
CA PHE A 572 -0.93 52.27 -25.77
C PHE A 572 -0.52 52.33 -24.29
N THR A 573 -1.36 51.76 -23.43
CA THR A 573 -1.05 51.47 -22.03
C THR A 573 -1.51 50.05 -21.71
N LYS A 574 -0.84 49.39 -20.75
CA LYS A 574 -1.24 48.04 -20.29
C LYS A 574 -2.71 48.00 -19.90
N GLU A 575 -3.14 49.00 -19.13
CA GLU A 575 -4.52 49.14 -18.65
C GLU A 575 -5.53 49.33 -19.79
N ASN A 576 -5.22 50.16 -20.79
CA ASN A 576 -6.11 50.37 -21.93
C ASN A 576 -6.23 49.10 -22.78
N ILE A 577 -5.15 48.33 -22.92
CA ILE A 577 -5.16 47.07 -23.69
C ILE A 577 -6.01 46.03 -22.99
N GLU A 578 -5.78 45.82 -21.69
CA GLU A 578 -6.53 44.85 -20.88
C GLU A 578 -8.04 45.17 -20.86
N LYS A 579 -8.41 46.45 -20.86
CA LYS A 579 -9.81 46.90 -20.76
C LYS A 579 -10.53 47.08 -22.09
N TYR A 580 -9.85 47.58 -23.12
CA TYR A 580 -10.51 48.14 -24.32
C TYR A 580 -10.07 47.51 -25.64
N ILE A 581 -9.10 46.59 -25.63
CA ILE A 581 -8.84 45.70 -26.77
C ILE A 581 -9.61 44.42 -26.55
N LYS A 582 -10.24 43.88 -27.61
CA LYS A 582 -11.02 42.64 -27.48
C LYS A 582 -10.11 41.49 -27.01
N PRO A 583 -10.58 40.61 -26.11
CA PRO A 583 -9.75 39.58 -25.48
C PRO A 583 -8.97 38.71 -26.47
N GLU A 584 -9.55 38.38 -27.62
CA GLU A 584 -8.93 37.56 -28.66
C GLU A 584 -7.69 38.18 -29.32
N TYR A 585 -7.49 39.49 -29.21
CA TYR A 585 -6.34 40.22 -29.76
C TYR A 585 -5.33 40.65 -28.69
N GLN A 586 -5.56 40.34 -27.42
CA GLN A 586 -4.62 40.69 -26.35
C GLN A 586 -3.44 39.70 -26.35
N ALA A 587 -2.22 40.22 -26.29
CA ALA A 587 -1.01 39.41 -26.15
C ALA A 587 -0.60 39.28 -24.68
N LEU A 588 -0.02 38.13 -24.32
CA LEU A 588 0.41 37.81 -22.94
C LEU A 588 1.45 38.78 -22.37
N ASP A 589 2.25 39.40 -23.23
CA ASP A 589 3.26 40.41 -22.86
C ASP A 589 2.66 41.82 -22.71
N GLY A 590 1.32 41.96 -22.78
CA GLY A 590 0.62 43.24 -22.68
C GLY A 590 0.60 44.04 -23.98
N GLY A 591 0.86 43.43 -25.14
CA GLY A 591 0.68 44.05 -26.46
C GLY A 591 -0.54 43.56 -27.23
N VAL A 592 -0.53 43.76 -28.55
CA VAL A 592 -1.65 43.39 -29.43
C VAL A 592 -1.19 42.32 -30.43
N ASN A 593 -1.97 41.25 -30.56
CA ASN A 593 -1.82 40.21 -31.56
C ASN A 593 -2.59 40.59 -32.84
N PRO A 594 -1.96 40.56 -34.02
CA PRO A 594 -2.66 40.85 -35.27
C PRO A 594 -3.67 39.75 -35.60
N ALA A 595 -4.82 40.16 -36.15
CA ALA A 595 -5.72 39.26 -36.84
C ALA A 595 -4.97 38.62 -38.05
N PRO A 596 -5.14 37.32 -38.31
CA PRO A 596 -4.44 36.62 -39.39
C PRO A 596 -4.56 37.33 -40.76
N GLU A 597 -5.72 37.92 -41.04
CA GLU A 597 -6.02 38.63 -42.27
C GLU A 597 -5.27 39.95 -42.46
N ASP A 598 -4.79 40.56 -41.37
CA ASP A 598 -4.07 41.84 -41.39
C ASP A 598 -2.56 41.66 -41.48
N VAL A 599 -2.05 40.44 -41.24
CA VAL A 599 -0.62 40.14 -41.35
C VAL A 599 -0.17 40.31 -42.82
N ARG A 600 0.61 41.36 -43.06
CA ARG A 600 1.23 41.67 -44.37
C ARG A 600 2.71 41.93 -44.16
N VAL A 601 3.52 40.92 -44.42
CA VAL A 601 4.97 40.95 -44.18
C VAL A 601 5.71 40.94 -45.51
N THR A 602 6.52 41.98 -45.73
CA THR A 602 7.43 42.02 -46.87
C THR A 602 8.69 41.22 -46.59
N HIS A 603 9.42 40.82 -47.64
CA HIS A 603 10.72 40.18 -47.46
C HIS A 603 11.68 41.10 -46.68
N LEU A 604 11.60 42.42 -46.89
CA LEU A 604 12.38 43.41 -46.13
C LEU A 604 12.11 43.32 -44.62
N MET A 605 10.85 43.25 -44.20
CA MET A 605 10.47 43.17 -42.79
C MET A 605 10.99 41.89 -42.15
N PHE A 606 10.78 40.75 -42.80
CA PHE A 606 11.25 39.45 -42.33
C PHE A 606 12.78 39.40 -42.19
N LEU A 607 13.51 39.79 -43.24
CA LEU A 607 14.96 39.73 -43.24
C LEU A 607 15.58 40.67 -42.18
N LYS A 608 15.00 41.85 -41.95
CA LYS A 608 15.41 42.73 -40.85
C LYS A 608 15.19 42.09 -39.49
N TYR A 609 14.00 41.48 -39.28
CA TYR A 609 13.67 40.80 -38.03
C TYR A 609 14.63 39.64 -37.75
N GLU A 610 15.01 38.88 -38.77
CA GLU A 610 15.97 37.78 -38.69
C GLU A 610 17.44 38.24 -38.60
N GLY A 611 17.69 39.55 -38.57
CA GLY A 611 19.03 40.11 -38.42
C GLY A 611 19.93 39.92 -39.65
N VAL A 612 19.35 39.87 -40.85
CA VAL A 612 20.08 39.97 -42.12
C VAL A 612 20.34 41.46 -42.39
N ASP A 613 21.56 41.83 -42.78
CA ASP A 613 21.87 43.20 -43.22
C ASP A 613 21.20 43.47 -44.58
N VAL A 614 19.99 44.04 -44.52
CA VAL A 614 19.15 44.34 -45.68
C VAL A 614 18.72 45.81 -45.69
N LYS A 615 18.89 46.44 -46.84
CA LYS A 615 18.47 47.82 -47.14
C LYS A 615 17.22 47.84 -48.03
N ASP A 616 16.41 48.89 -47.87
CA ASP A 616 15.28 49.23 -48.77
C ASP A 616 15.83 49.81 -50.09
N GLN A 617 16.32 48.92 -50.95
CA GLN A 617 16.88 49.26 -52.25
C GLN A 617 16.79 48.08 -53.21
N SER A 618 16.91 48.36 -54.50
CA SER A 618 17.08 47.33 -55.53
C SER A 618 18.50 46.73 -55.49
N TYR A 619 18.55 45.40 -55.53
CA TYR A 619 19.76 44.59 -55.72
C TYR A 619 19.74 44.03 -57.14
N GLN A 620 20.77 44.34 -57.91
CA GLN A 620 21.00 43.79 -59.24
C GLN A 620 22.50 43.58 -59.42
N ASP A 621 22.88 42.53 -60.14
CA ASP A 621 24.28 42.32 -60.47
C ASP A 621 24.73 43.30 -61.56
N GLY A 622 25.99 43.70 -61.49
CA GLY A 622 26.66 44.47 -62.53
C GLY A 622 27.91 43.77 -63.02
N GLU A 623 28.64 44.43 -63.91
CA GLU A 623 29.90 43.91 -64.46
C GLU A 623 30.97 43.73 -63.38
N LYS A 624 31.12 44.73 -62.50
CA LYS A 624 32.18 44.78 -61.47
C LYS A 624 31.71 44.44 -60.06
N VAL A 625 30.42 44.61 -59.75
CA VAL A 625 29.87 44.39 -58.40
C VAL A 625 28.63 43.51 -58.51
N LYS A 626 28.66 42.36 -57.84
CA LYS A 626 27.56 41.38 -57.85
C LYS A 626 26.67 41.59 -56.62
N LYS A 627 25.89 42.69 -56.60
CA LYS A 627 25.10 43.09 -55.42
C LYS A 627 24.02 42.06 -55.07
N LEU A 628 23.35 41.47 -56.06
CA LEU A 628 22.31 40.48 -55.84
C LEU A 628 22.93 39.13 -55.43
N SER A 629 24.06 38.76 -56.02
CA SER A 629 24.81 37.57 -55.59
C SER A 629 25.33 37.69 -54.15
N ASN A 630 25.93 38.82 -53.77
CA ASN A 630 26.41 39.04 -52.40
C ASN A 630 25.25 39.05 -51.38
N PHE A 631 24.11 39.64 -51.74
CA PHE A 631 22.91 39.60 -50.93
C PHE A 631 22.37 38.17 -50.77
N SER A 632 22.30 37.41 -51.87
CA SER A 632 21.92 35.99 -51.85
C SER A 632 22.82 35.17 -50.92
N SER A 633 24.14 35.39 -50.93
CA SER A 633 25.06 34.76 -49.99
C SER A 633 24.74 35.09 -48.53
N SER A 634 24.46 36.36 -48.20
CA SER A 634 24.09 36.77 -46.84
C SER A 634 22.80 36.09 -46.33
N VAL A 635 21.79 35.98 -47.20
CA VAL A 635 20.55 35.23 -46.89
C VAL A 635 20.84 33.73 -46.73
N SER A 636 21.72 33.17 -47.55
CA SER A 636 22.16 31.76 -47.47
C SER A 636 22.92 31.43 -46.20
N ASP A 637 23.79 32.32 -45.74
CA ASP A 637 24.56 32.08 -44.53
C ASP A 637 23.66 32.05 -43.29
N LYS A 638 22.63 32.91 -43.23
CA LYS A 638 21.61 32.86 -42.17
C LYS A 638 20.74 31.61 -42.24
N SER A 639 20.32 31.19 -43.44
CA SER A 639 19.51 29.96 -43.58
C SER A 639 20.29 28.70 -43.21
N LYS A 640 21.60 28.64 -43.49
CA LYS A 640 22.45 27.49 -43.11
C LYS A 640 22.54 27.32 -41.60
N LEU A 641 22.79 28.41 -40.87
CA LEU A 641 22.80 28.38 -39.40
C LEU A 641 21.46 27.89 -38.84
N LEU A 642 20.34 28.35 -39.40
CA LEU A 642 19.01 27.88 -39.00
C LEU A 642 18.78 26.40 -39.36
N ASN A 643 19.30 25.93 -40.48
CA ASN A 643 19.21 24.52 -40.86
C ASN A 643 20.05 23.62 -39.92
N ASP A 644 21.21 24.08 -39.46
CA ASP A 644 22.00 23.36 -38.45
C ASP A 644 21.20 23.24 -37.13
N GLU A 645 20.51 24.30 -36.70
CA GLU A 645 19.60 24.26 -35.55
C GLU A 645 18.44 23.26 -35.74
N VAL A 646 17.85 23.19 -36.94
CA VAL A 646 16.82 22.18 -37.27
C VAL A 646 17.37 20.76 -37.13
N GLN A 647 18.59 20.50 -37.58
CA GLN A 647 19.23 19.19 -37.46
C GLN A 647 19.55 18.80 -36.02
N ILE A 648 20.09 19.75 -35.23
CA ILE A 648 20.35 19.57 -33.81
C ILE A 648 19.03 19.25 -33.09
N LYS A 649 17.99 20.06 -33.27
CA LYS A 649 16.69 19.86 -32.64
C LYS A 649 15.99 18.57 -33.05
N THR A 650 16.14 18.16 -34.32
CA THR A 650 15.63 16.86 -34.79
C THR A 650 16.31 15.70 -34.06
N THR A 651 17.62 15.78 -33.87
CA THR A 651 18.40 14.76 -33.15
C THR A 651 17.98 14.71 -31.68
N GLU A 652 17.91 15.86 -31.02
CA GLU A 652 17.48 15.97 -29.63
C GLU A 652 16.04 15.44 -29.41
N LEU A 653 15.13 15.71 -30.35
CA LEU A 653 13.75 15.24 -30.32
C LEU A 653 13.66 13.72 -30.47
N ASN A 654 14.42 13.15 -31.40
CA ASN A 654 14.46 11.69 -31.62
C ASN A 654 14.99 10.96 -30.39
N ASP A 655 16.08 11.45 -29.79
CA ASP A 655 16.67 10.89 -28.58
C ASP A 655 15.69 10.95 -27.40
N THR A 656 15.07 12.12 -27.17
CA THR A 656 14.10 12.31 -26.09
C THR A 656 12.85 11.45 -26.29
N SER A 657 12.38 11.29 -27.53
CA SER A 657 11.25 10.41 -27.88
C SER A 657 11.56 8.94 -27.64
N SER A 658 12.76 8.48 -28.00
CA SER A 658 13.23 7.11 -27.74
C SER A 658 13.29 6.81 -26.24
N GLN A 659 13.85 7.74 -25.45
CA GLN A 659 13.92 7.62 -23.99
C GLN A 659 12.52 7.63 -23.35
N TYR A 660 11.61 8.49 -23.82
CA TYR A 660 10.23 8.51 -23.37
C TYR A 660 9.55 7.15 -23.58
N ASN A 661 9.61 6.60 -24.79
CA ASN A 661 9.01 5.30 -25.12
C ASN A 661 9.59 4.17 -24.26
N SER A 662 10.91 4.14 -24.06
CA SER A 662 11.58 3.17 -23.18
C SER A 662 11.09 3.27 -21.73
N THR A 663 10.80 4.48 -21.25
CA THR A 663 10.26 4.71 -19.88
C THR A 663 8.85 4.19 -19.76
N VAL A 664 8.00 4.47 -20.76
CA VAL A 664 6.61 4.00 -20.80
C VAL A 664 6.58 2.47 -20.80
N GLU A 665 7.44 1.81 -21.58
CA GLU A 665 7.54 0.35 -21.61
C GLU A 665 7.99 -0.22 -20.27
N ALA A 666 9.04 0.34 -19.66
CA ALA A 666 9.53 -0.08 -18.35
C ALA A 666 8.43 0.05 -17.27
N MET A 667 7.72 1.18 -17.27
CA MET A 667 6.65 1.44 -16.31
C MET A 667 5.43 0.54 -16.57
N ASN A 668 5.14 0.15 -17.81
CA ASN A 668 4.05 -0.79 -18.13
C ASN A 668 4.37 -2.20 -17.62
N LYS A 669 5.61 -2.68 -17.86
CA LYS A 669 6.09 -3.96 -17.32
C LYS A 669 6.05 -3.96 -15.79
N PHE A 670 6.42 -2.82 -15.19
CA PHE A 670 6.39 -2.65 -13.74
C PHE A 670 4.97 -2.76 -13.17
N VAL A 671 4.01 -1.99 -13.72
CA VAL A 671 2.60 -2.03 -13.30
C VAL A 671 1.98 -3.41 -13.51
N GLN A 672 2.26 -4.08 -14.64
CA GLN A 672 1.79 -5.44 -14.89
C GLN A 672 2.34 -6.44 -13.87
N LYS A 673 3.64 -6.34 -13.55
CA LYS A 673 4.27 -7.21 -12.55
C LYS A 673 3.75 -6.92 -11.15
N TYR A 674 3.52 -5.65 -10.80
CA TYR A 674 2.91 -5.23 -9.54
C TYR A 674 1.49 -5.79 -9.39
N HIS A 675 0.65 -5.65 -10.43
CA HIS A 675 -0.70 -6.19 -10.42
C HIS A 675 -0.72 -7.73 -10.38
N SER A 676 0.19 -8.40 -11.09
CA SER A 676 0.34 -9.85 -11.05
C SER A 676 0.80 -10.36 -9.67
N ILE A 677 1.75 -9.68 -9.04
CA ILE A 677 2.25 -10.02 -7.70
C ILE A 677 1.17 -9.79 -6.65
N LEU A 678 0.41 -8.69 -6.74
CA LEU A 678 -0.74 -8.46 -5.86
C LEU A 678 -1.80 -9.55 -6.01
N GLN A 679 -2.09 -9.98 -7.25
CA GLN A 679 -3.02 -11.09 -7.50
C GLN A 679 -2.49 -12.45 -7.02
N GLU A 680 -1.19 -12.72 -7.14
CA GLU A 680 -0.57 -13.95 -6.61
C GLU A 680 -0.56 -13.98 -5.07
N ILE A 681 -0.24 -12.86 -4.42
CA ILE A 681 -0.30 -12.74 -2.96
C ILE A 681 -1.74 -12.90 -2.48
N LEU A 682 -2.73 -12.31 -3.16
CA LEU A 682 -4.16 -12.48 -2.85
C LEU A 682 -4.70 -13.90 -3.10
N ARG A 683 -3.99 -14.74 -3.88
CA ARG A 683 -4.33 -16.15 -4.08
C ARG A 683 -3.62 -17.09 -3.10
N ALA A 684 -2.49 -16.63 -2.54
CA ALA A 684 -1.67 -17.40 -1.61
C ALA A 684 -2.10 -17.22 -0.14
N ILE A 685 -2.87 -16.17 0.15
CA ILE A 685 -3.64 -15.95 1.39
C ILE A 685 -5.02 -16.56 1.20
#